data_AF-A0A2S5GGN1-F1
#
_entry.id   AF-A0A2S5GGN1-F1
#
_cell.length_a   1.000
_cell.length_b   1.000
_cell.length_c   1.000
_cell.angle_alpha   90.00
_cell.angle_beta   90.00
_cell.angle_gamma   90.00
#
_symmetry.space_group_name_H-M   'P 1'
#
loop_
_entity.id
_entity.type
_entity.pdbx_description
1 polymer ?
#
loop_
_entity_poly.entity_id
_entity_poly.type
_entity_poly.pdbx_seq_one_letter_code
_entity_poly.pdbx_strand_id
1 'polypeptide(L)'
;MSKTRVYEYAKKQNVTSKEVIDLLKTMNIEVKNHMATLEGEAITKLDASYNKGKSTAPKTDSKNKPETKTANRTQGSQQQASQANRGGQGGSQNRGPQTGGNRGGQNQAANKGRAGGQRNNNQGNRGGKNRNQKSKTPYQPAPVKQKELPEKITFVESLTVAELAKKLHREPSEVVKKLFMLGVMATVNQELDKDAIELICTDYGVEVEEEILIDSTDLETYFEEEQDADAQVERPSVVTIMGHVDHGKTTLLDSIRKTKVTEGEAGGITQHIGAYQVEVNDKKITFLDTPGHAAFTTMRARGAKVTDITILVVAADDGVMPQTVEAINHAKAAEVPIIIAVNKMDKPSANPDRVMQELTEHGLVPEAWGGDTIFVPVSALNGEGIDNLLEMILLVGEVEEYKANPKRRALGTVIEAELDKGRGSVATLLVQDGTLQVGDPIVVGYTFGRVRAMVNDLGRRVKSAGPSTPVEITGLNDVPQAGDRFVVFEDEKTARSIGETRAQQALQAQRGEKTRVSLDNLFEQMKQGEMKDLNVIVKGDVQGSVEAVAASLLKIAVEGVNIKIIHTAVGAITESDITLAAASNAIVIGFNVRPDANAKRAADAEQVDVRLHRIIYKVIEEIEAAMEGLLDPEFEEKVIGQAEVRQTFKVSKVGTIAGSYVIEGKITRDSGIRLLRDGVVIFEGELDTLKRFKDDAKEVAKGYECGITIKNFNDVKEGDIFEAFVMEEIKR
;
A
#
# COMPACT_ATOMS: atom_id res chain seq x y z
N MET A 1 12.13 41.41 -3.14
CA MET A 1 10.75 41.40 -2.58
C MET A 1 9.98 40.30 -3.30
N SER A 2 10.04 39.07 -2.82
CA SER A 2 9.29 37.96 -3.40
C SER A 2 7.81 38.12 -3.05
N LYS A 3 6.96 38.19 -4.07
CA LYS A 3 5.51 38.14 -3.93
C LYS A 3 5.13 36.70 -3.61
N THR A 4 4.67 36.42 -2.39
CA THR A 4 4.28 35.07 -1.95
C THR A 4 2.76 34.99 -1.89
N ARG A 5 2.14 33.94 -2.44
CA ARG A 5 0.68 33.76 -2.36
C ARG A 5 0.28 33.16 -1.00
N VAL A 6 -0.96 33.40 -0.56
CA VAL A 6 -1.48 32.91 0.73
C VAL A 6 -1.31 31.40 0.89
N TYR A 7 -1.64 30.60 -0.13
CA TYR A 7 -1.47 29.13 -0.08
C TYR A 7 0.00 28.70 -0.01
N GLU A 8 0.92 29.44 -0.63
CA GLU A 8 2.37 29.16 -0.59
C GLU A 8 2.93 29.45 0.79
N TYR A 9 2.46 30.53 1.42
CA TYR A 9 2.80 30.86 2.80
C TYR A 9 2.23 29.83 3.79
N ALA A 10 0.97 29.42 3.60
CA ALA A 10 0.31 28.39 4.41
C ALA A 10 1.05 27.05 4.35
N LYS A 11 1.43 26.61 3.14
CA LYS A 11 2.23 25.40 2.93
C LYS A 11 3.61 25.49 3.58
N LYS A 12 4.25 26.67 3.57
CA LYS A 12 5.56 26.87 4.21
C LYS A 12 5.50 26.76 5.74
N GLN A 13 4.37 27.12 6.34
CA GLN A 13 4.18 27.10 7.79
C GLN A 13 3.42 25.85 8.29
N ASN A 14 3.11 24.89 7.42
CA ASN A 14 2.31 23.69 7.72
C ASN A 14 0.94 24.01 8.36
N VAL A 15 0.26 25.02 7.84
CA VAL A 15 -1.09 25.42 8.28
C VAL A 15 -2.04 25.50 7.09
N THR A 16 -3.34 25.49 7.35
CA THR A 16 -4.35 25.60 6.29
C THR A 16 -4.40 27.03 5.74
N SER A 17 -4.78 27.17 4.46
CA SER A 17 -4.96 28.50 3.86
C SER A 17 -6.04 29.32 4.56
N LYS A 18 -7.03 28.66 5.18
CA LYS A 18 -8.12 29.28 5.95
C LYS A 18 -7.60 29.95 7.23
N GLU A 19 -6.75 29.25 7.98
CA GLU A 19 -6.13 29.78 9.20
C GLU A 19 -5.27 31.02 8.92
N VAL A 20 -4.52 31.02 7.81
CA VAL A 20 -3.71 32.19 7.41
C VAL A 20 -4.59 33.37 7.03
N ILE A 21 -5.72 33.13 6.33
CA ILE A 21 -6.67 34.19 5.97
C ILE A 21 -7.34 34.77 7.21
N ASP A 22 -7.75 33.92 8.16
CA ASP A 22 -8.40 34.38 9.38
C ASP A 22 -7.43 35.14 10.28
N LEU A 23 -6.16 34.73 10.36
CA LEU A 23 -5.12 35.48 11.05
C LEU A 23 -4.84 36.84 10.38
N LEU A 24 -4.84 36.93 9.05
CA LEU A 24 -4.69 38.20 8.33
C LEU A 24 -5.87 39.16 8.58
N LYS A 25 -7.10 38.64 8.69
CA LYS A 25 -8.26 39.44 9.09
C LYS A 25 -8.08 40.04 10.49
N THR A 26 -7.56 39.27 11.46
CA THR A 26 -7.28 39.81 12.81
C THR A 26 -6.23 40.92 12.81
N MET A 27 -5.33 40.94 11.81
CA MET A 27 -4.30 41.97 11.62
C MET A 27 -4.76 43.14 10.75
N ASN A 28 -6.05 43.19 10.40
CA ASN A 28 -6.68 44.21 9.58
C ASN A 28 -6.13 44.27 8.13
N ILE A 29 -5.71 43.12 7.59
CA ILE A 29 -5.23 42.97 6.21
C ILE A 29 -6.25 42.10 5.47
N GLU A 30 -7.04 42.71 4.59
CA GLU A 30 -8.04 42.00 3.81
C GLU A 30 -7.42 41.28 2.60
N VAL A 31 -7.68 39.98 2.50
CA VAL A 31 -7.32 39.17 1.34
C VAL A 31 -8.53 38.36 0.87
N LYS A 32 -8.81 38.43 -0.43
CA LYS A 32 -10.06 37.91 -1.02
C LYS A 32 -10.12 36.39 -1.11
N ASN A 33 -8.98 35.71 -1.26
CA ASN A 33 -8.91 34.25 -1.39
C ASN A 33 -7.49 33.69 -1.15
N HIS A 34 -7.37 32.37 -1.12
CA HIS A 34 -6.12 31.62 -0.94
C HIS A 34 -5.07 31.84 -2.07
N MET A 35 -5.49 32.39 -3.20
CA MET A 35 -4.62 32.73 -4.34
C MET A 35 -4.07 34.16 -4.27
N ALA A 36 -4.54 34.97 -3.31
CA ALA A 36 -4.16 36.35 -3.22
C ALA A 36 -2.68 36.50 -2.81
N THR A 37 -2.06 37.57 -3.32
CA THR A 37 -0.63 37.82 -3.15
C THR A 37 -0.40 38.64 -1.88
N LEU A 38 0.50 38.15 -1.02
CA LEU A 38 0.91 38.85 0.19
C LEU A 38 2.04 39.83 -0.13
N GLU A 39 1.86 41.06 0.33
CA GLU A 39 2.89 42.10 0.26
C GLU A 39 3.86 41.98 1.45
N GLY A 40 5.06 42.57 1.32
CA GLY A 40 6.17 42.36 2.25
C GLY A 40 5.85 42.69 3.73
N GLU A 41 4.98 43.66 3.99
CA GLU A 41 4.52 44.00 5.35
C GLU A 41 3.55 42.98 5.94
N ALA A 42 2.73 42.32 5.11
CA ALA A 42 1.83 41.26 5.56
C ALA A 42 2.62 40.00 5.94
N ILE A 43 3.66 39.69 5.15
CA ILE A 43 4.55 38.54 5.40
C ILE A 43 5.33 38.74 6.70
N THR A 44 5.88 39.94 6.97
CA THR A 44 6.62 40.18 8.22
C THR A 44 5.73 40.12 9.46
N LYS A 45 4.47 40.59 9.38
CA LYS A 45 3.51 40.45 10.48
C LYS A 45 3.10 39.00 10.72
N LEU A 46 2.89 38.24 9.65
CA LEU A 46 2.61 36.80 9.75
C LEU A 46 3.80 36.03 10.33
N ASP A 47 5.01 36.28 9.84
CA ASP A 47 6.23 35.63 10.36
C ASP A 47 6.45 35.98 11.84
N ALA A 48 6.14 37.21 12.28
CA ALA A 48 6.24 37.60 13.68
C ALA A 48 5.22 36.89 14.59
N SER A 49 4.02 36.60 14.08
CA SER A 49 2.99 35.88 14.82
C SER A 49 3.29 34.38 14.97
N TYR A 50 3.78 33.74 13.90
CA TYR A 50 4.13 32.32 13.94
C TYR A 50 5.46 32.05 14.67
N ASN A 51 6.43 32.97 14.60
CA ASN A 51 7.69 32.82 15.34
C ASN A 51 7.57 33.08 16.84
N LYS A 52 6.53 33.78 17.32
CA LYS A 52 6.29 33.95 18.78
C LYS A 52 5.90 32.65 19.50
N GLY A 53 5.47 31.62 18.76
CA GLY A 53 5.14 30.30 19.32
C GLY A 53 6.28 29.28 19.32
N LYS A 54 7.43 29.60 18.71
CA LYS A 54 8.59 28.68 18.60
C LYS A 54 9.83 29.31 19.24
N SER A 55 9.91 29.22 20.57
CA SER A 55 11.13 29.51 21.31
C SER A 55 11.27 28.63 22.56
N THR A 56 11.84 27.44 22.38
CA THR A 56 12.78 26.78 23.31
C THR A 56 13.76 25.87 22.53
N ALA A 57 14.85 26.50 22.04
CA ALA A 57 16.24 26.00 21.90
C ALA A 57 16.58 24.77 21.00
N PRO A 58 17.87 24.60 20.56
CA PRO A 58 18.58 25.53 19.66
C PRO A 58 19.44 24.82 18.57
N LYS A 59 19.93 25.64 17.60
CA LYS A 59 21.11 25.45 16.69
C LYS A 59 20.90 24.49 15.50
N THR A 60 21.41 24.73 14.28
CA THR A 60 22.36 25.73 13.73
C THR A 60 22.24 25.71 12.20
N ASP A 61 22.38 26.88 11.57
CA ASP A 61 23.08 27.18 10.31
C ASP A 61 23.38 26.01 9.34
N SER A 62 23.09 26.06 8.03
CA SER A 62 23.48 27.15 7.14
C SER A 62 23.08 26.89 5.67
N LYS A 63 22.57 27.96 5.04
CA LYS A 63 22.95 28.57 3.75
C LYS A 63 22.95 27.77 2.41
N ASN A 64 22.15 28.36 1.51
CA ASN A 64 22.47 28.83 0.14
C ASN A 64 22.64 27.79 -0.99
N LYS A 65 21.66 27.73 -1.92
CA LYS A 65 21.58 28.44 -3.24
C LYS A 65 22.29 27.68 -4.38
N PRO A 66 22.01 27.94 -5.68
CA PRO A 66 20.73 28.26 -6.34
C PRO A 66 20.54 27.51 -7.69
N GLU A 67 19.28 27.50 -8.17
CA GLU A 67 18.81 27.81 -9.54
C GLU A 67 19.89 28.22 -10.59
N THR A 68 19.87 27.89 -11.89
CA THR A 68 18.74 27.81 -12.85
C THR A 68 19.23 27.48 -14.29
N LYS A 69 18.28 27.05 -15.14
CA LYS A 69 18.10 27.32 -16.60
C LYS A 69 19.08 26.62 -17.57
N THR A 70 18.67 26.12 -18.74
CA THR A 70 17.71 26.69 -19.70
C THR A 70 17.25 25.64 -20.73
N ALA A 71 16.06 25.90 -21.29
CA ALA A 71 15.45 25.37 -22.53
C ALA A 71 16.43 25.15 -23.70
N ASN A 72 16.15 24.43 -24.80
CA ASN A 72 14.98 24.59 -25.68
C ASN A 72 15.06 23.59 -26.88
N ARG A 73 13.88 23.27 -27.46
CA ARG A 73 13.60 23.18 -28.92
C ARG A 73 13.96 21.95 -29.81
N THR A 74 12.86 21.28 -30.22
CA THR A 74 12.37 20.98 -31.59
C THR A 74 12.99 19.93 -32.53
N GLN A 75 12.04 19.17 -33.12
CA GLN A 75 11.94 18.66 -34.51
C GLN A 75 12.70 17.39 -34.92
N GLY A 76 11.92 16.31 -35.09
CA GLY A 76 11.50 15.85 -36.43
C GLY A 76 12.38 14.83 -37.19
N SER A 77 11.68 14.05 -38.04
CA SER A 77 12.13 13.04 -39.03
C SER A 77 12.44 11.64 -38.47
N GLN A 78 11.71 10.55 -38.78
CA GLN A 78 11.35 9.86 -40.05
C GLN A 78 12.54 9.25 -40.84
N GLN A 79 12.44 7.92 -40.95
CA GLN A 79 12.62 7.06 -42.14
C GLN A 79 13.93 6.26 -42.39
N GLN A 80 13.64 4.99 -42.70
CA GLN A 80 14.26 4.07 -43.70
C GLN A 80 15.53 3.32 -43.30
N ALA A 81 15.43 1.98 -43.19
CA ALA A 81 15.62 0.95 -44.24
C ALA A 81 17.10 0.51 -44.29
N SER A 82 17.54 -0.72 -44.54
CA SER A 82 17.05 -1.81 -45.39
C SER A 82 18.05 -2.99 -45.31
N GLN A 83 17.56 -4.22 -45.55
CA GLN A 83 18.20 -5.34 -46.31
C GLN A 83 19.56 -5.91 -45.84
N ALA A 84 19.99 -7.15 -46.10
CA ALA A 84 19.41 -8.44 -46.55
C ALA A 84 20.59 -9.44 -46.64
N ASN A 85 20.40 -10.73 -46.30
CA ASN A 85 20.88 -11.94 -47.03
C ASN A 85 20.66 -13.20 -46.15
N ARG A 86 19.87 -14.20 -46.60
CA ARG A 86 20.26 -15.42 -47.37
C ARG A 86 21.30 -16.29 -46.63
N GLY A 87 21.13 -17.59 -46.42
CA GLY A 87 20.21 -18.61 -46.93
C GLY A 87 20.96 -19.96 -46.93
N GLY A 88 20.28 -21.07 -46.66
CA GLY A 88 20.88 -22.41 -46.74
C GLY A 88 19.86 -23.51 -46.44
N GLN A 89 19.65 -24.42 -47.39
CA GLN A 89 18.55 -25.37 -47.51
C GLN A 89 19.10 -26.80 -47.69
N GLY A 90 18.35 -27.81 -47.22
CA GLY A 90 18.50 -29.23 -47.59
C GLY A 90 18.78 -30.15 -46.38
N GLY A 91 18.14 -31.30 -46.18
CA GLY A 91 17.30 -32.13 -47.04
C GLY A 91 16.62 -33.27 -46.26
N SER A 92 15.78 -34.01 -47.00
CA SER A 92 14.75 -34.97 -46.59
C SER A 92 15.20 -36.44 -46.54
N GLN A 93 14.42 -37.30 -45.84
CA GLN A 93 14.06 -38.72 -46.08
C GLN A 93 14.07 -39.56 -44.77
N ASN A 94 13.26 -40.58 -44.48
CA ASN A 94 12.05 -41.22 -45.03
C ASN A 94 11.67 -42.41 -44.07
N ARG A 95 10.44 -42.96 -44.20
CA ARG A 95 9.91 -44.32 -43.82
C ARG A 95 9.18 -44.53 -42.46
N GLY A 96 7.87 -44.84 -42.56
CA GLY A 96 6.96 -45.37 -41.51
C GLY A 96 6.98 -46.92 -41.38
N PRO A 97 5.86 -47.69 -41.23
CA PRO A 97 4.43 -47.37 -40.99
C PRO A 97 3.65 -48.38 -40.05
N GLN A 98 2.29 -48.35 -40.10
CA GLN A 98 1.23 -49.38 -39.76
C GLN A 98 0.36 -49.20 -38.49
N THR A 99 -0.92 -48.77 -38.58
CA THR A 99 -2.25 -49.47 -38.82
C THR A 99 -2.88 -50.10 -37.56
N GLY A 100 -4.19 -50.05 -37.27
CA GLY A 100 -5.40 -49.56 -37.94
C GLY A 100 -6.67 -49.88 -37.11
N GLY A 101 -7.85 -49.41 -37.53
CA GLY A 101 -9.15 -49.79 -36.93
C GLY A 101 -10.33 -48.91 -37.38
N ASN A 102 -11.31 -49.52 -38.07
CA ASN A 102 -12.30 -48.92 -38.98
C ASN A 102 -13.76 -49.07 -38.45
N ARG A 103 -14.67 -48.15 -38.82
CA ARG A 103 -16.17 -48.25 -38.92
C ARG A 103 -16.72 -46.82 -39.10
N GLY A 104 -17.59 -46.41 -40.04
CA GLY A 104 -18.36 -47.04 -41.11
C GLY A 104 -19.76 -46.39 -41.20
N GLY A 105 -20.14 -45.83 -42.37
CA GLY A 105 -21.54 -45.54 -42.82
C GLY A 105 -22.05 -44.09 -42.66
N GLN A 106 -22.06 -43.24 -43.70
CA GLN A 106 -23.07 -43.03 -44.76
C GLN A 106 -24.44 -42.44 -44.31
N ASN A 107 -24.68 -41.16 -44.61
CA ASN A 107 -25.79 -40.75 -45.50
C ASN A 107 -25.65 -39.29 -45.98
N GLN A 108 -25.94 -39.08 -47.28
CA GLN A 108 -25.95 -37.82 -48.02
C GLN A 108 -27.39 -37.30 -48.23
N ALA A 109 -27.47 -36.03 -48.66
CA ALA A 109 -28.58 -35.31 -49.34
C ALA A 109 -29.60 -34.61 -48.40
N ALA A 110 -30.03 -33.35 -48.60
CA ALA A 110 -29.78 -32.34 -49.64
C ALA A 110 -30.29 -30.93 -49.21
N ASN A 111 -29.72 -29.88 -49.82
CA ASN A 111 -30.31 -28.56 -50.19
C ASN A 111 -30.75 -27.58 -49.06
N LYS A 112 -30.61 -26.24 -49.15
CA LYS A 112 -30.09 -25.29 -50.16
C LYS A 112 -30.09 -23.86 -49.59
N GLY A 113 -29.07 -23.05 -49.92
CA GLY A 113 -29.11 -21.58 -50.00
C GLY A 113 -28.91 -20.81 -48.68
N ARG A 114 -28.20 -19.67 -48.58
CA ARG A 114 -27.79 -18.67 -49.59
C ARG A 114 -26.94 -17.61 -48.86
N ALA A 115 -25.74 -17.26 -49.35
CA ALA A 115 -25.14 -15.90 -49.31
C ALA A 115 -23.64 -15.92 -49.67
N GLY A 116 -23.30 -15.30 -50.80
CA GLY A 116 -21.95 -14.94 -51.21
C GLY A 116 -22.05 -13.85 -52.29
N GLY A 117 -21.16 -12.86 -52.24
CA GLY A 117 -21.11 -11.72 -53.19
C GLY A 117 -20.58 -10.46 -52.51
N GLN A 118 -19.27 -10.18 -52.40
CA GLN A 118 -18.25 -9.84 -53.42
C GLN A 118 -18.24 -8.33 -53.81
N ARG A 119 -17.04 -7.75 -53.65
CA ARG A 119 -16.60 -6.38 -53.96
C ARG A 119 -16.64 -6.08 -55.47
N ASN A 120 -16.88 -4.82 -55.88
CA ASN A 120 -15.86 -3.97 -56.53
C ASN A 120 -16.35 -2.55 -56.92
N ASN A 121 -15.44 -1.58 -56.71
CA ASN A 121 -15.07 -0.39 -57.48
C ASN A 121 -15.94 0.10 -58.66
N ASN A 122 -16.17 1.43 -58.74
CA ASN A 122 -15.87 2.17 -59.96
C ASN A 122 -15.69 3.69 -59.77
N GLN A 123 -14.64 4.24 -60.39
CA GLN A 123 -14.34 5.67 -60.55
C GLN A 123 -14.66 6.11 -61.99
N GLY A 124 -15.25 7.29 -62.11
CA GLY A 124 -14.89 8.30 -63.12
C GLY A 124 -15.38 8.15 -64.56
N ASN A 125 -16.25 9.07 -65.00
CA ASN A 125 -16.10 9.63 -66.35
C ASN A 125 -16.59 11.09 -66.43
N ARG A 126 -15.86 11.89 -67.22
CA ARG A 126 -15.98 13.34 -67.46
C ARG A 126 -16.60 13.62 -68.84
N GLY A 127 -17.30 14.74 -68.96
CA GLY A 127 -17.62 15.46 -70.20
C GLY A 127 -18.89 16.28 -70.00
N GLY A 128 -19.07 17.54 -70.40
CA GLY A 128 -18.30 18.54 -71.11
C GLY A 128 -19.15 19.83 -71.17
N LYS A 129 -18.51 21.00 -71.22
CA LYS A 129 -19.04 22.37 -71.10
C LYS A 129 -20.06 22.80 -72.18
N ASN A 130 -21.04 23.65 -71.81
CA ASN A 130 -21.15 25.00 -72.40
C ASN A 130 -22.07 26.01 -71.66
N ARG A 131 -21.49 27.21 -71.45
CA ARG A 131 -22.02 28.59 -71.30
C ARG A 131 -23.53 28.86 -71.15
N ASN A 132 -23.91 29.62 -70.11
CA ASN A 132 -24.30 31.03 -70.31
C ASN A 132 -24.35 31.88 -69.02
N GLN A 133 -24.23 33.19 -69.22
CA GLN A 133 -24.09 34.30 -68.27
C GLN A 133 -25.38 34.72 -67.54
N LYS A 134 -25.19 35.61 -66.54
CA LYS A 134 -26.16 36.52 -65.86
C LYS A 134 -26.98 35.85 -64.76
N SER A 135 -27.29 36.46 -63.62
CA SER A 135 -27.01 37.78 -63.05
C SER A 135 -27.47 37.74 -61.59
N LYS A 136 -26.87 38.58 -60.75
CA LYS A 136 -27.18 38.81 -59.33
C LYS A 136 -28.69 38.80 -58.99
N THR A 137 -29.04 38.06 -57.94
CA THR A 137 -30.20 38.37 -57.08
C THR A 137 -29.74 38.24 -55.62
N PRO A 138 -29.95 39.25 -54.76
CA PRO A 138 -29.58 39.16 -53.34
C PRO A 138 -30.49 38.14 -52.64
N TYR A 139 -29.88 37.11 -52.05
CA TYR A 139 -30.56 36.19 -51.14
C TYR A 139 -30.84 36.95 -49.83
N GLN A 140 -32.11 37.27 -49.58
CA GLN A 140 -32.58 37.64 -48.24
C GLN A 140 -32.50 36.38 -47.37
N PRO A 141 -31.77 36.39 -46.23
CA PRO A 141 -31.88 35.30 -45.28
C PRO A 141 -33.30 35.29 -44.71
N ALA A 142 -33.97 34.15 -44.81
CA ALA A 142 -35.21 33.88 -44.09
C ALA A 142 -34.97 34.04 -42.57
N PRO A 143 -35.93 34.59 -41.81
CA PRO A 143 -35.78 34.74 -40.37
C PRO A 143 -35.68 33.35 -39.72
N VAL A 144 -34.57 33.12 -39.01
CA VAL A 144 -34.41 31.97 -38.12
C VAL A 144 -35.48 32.08 -37.04
N LYS A 145 -36.46 31.18 -37.06
CA LYS A 145 -37.42 31.04 -35.96
C LYS A 145 -36.60 30.70 -34.70
N GLN A 146 -36.51 31.65 -33.77
CA GLN A 146 -35.99 31.38 -32.44
C GLN A 146 -36.91 30.35 -31.79
N LYS A 147 -36.38 29.17 -31.47
CA LYS A 147 -37.11 28.19 -30.66
C LYS A 147 -37.30 28.78 -29.27
N GLU A 148 -38.48 28.59 -28.70
CA GLU A 148 -38.80 29.03 -27.34
C GLU A 148 -37.85 28.34 -26.35
N LEU A 149 -37.48 29.06 -25.29
CA LEU A 149 -36.59 28.57 -24.24
C LEU A 149 -37.25 27.36 -23.54
N PRO A 150 -36.49 26.31 -23.18
CA PRO A 150 -37.05 25.22 -22.38
C PRO A 150 -37.50 25.74 -21.01
N GLU A 151 -38.57 25.18 -20.45
CA GLU A 151 -39.04 25.54 -19.10
C GLU A 151 -38.06 25.07 -18.00
N LYS A 152 -37.36 23.96 -18.24
CA LYS A 152 -36.39 23.37 -17.30
C LYS A 152 -35.14 22.81 -18.00
N ILE A 153 -33.98 22.94 -17.36
CA ILE A 153 -32.72 22.32 -17.79
C ILE A 153 -32.18 21.43 -16.67
N THR A 154 -31.95 20.15 -16.98
CA THR A 154 -31.24 19.24 -16.07
C THR A 154 -29.76 19.16 -16.43
N PHE A 155 -28.87 19.09 -15.42
CA PHE A 155 -27.44 18.90 -15.61
C PHE A 155 -26.79 18.09 -14.49
N VAL A 156 -25.62 17.51 -14.77
CA VAL A 156 -24.83 16.69 -13.84
C VAL A 156 -23.49 17.38 -13.61
N GLU A 157 -23.23 17.84 -12.39
CA GLU A 157 -21.99 18.51 -11.91
C GLU A 157 -21.52 19.75 -12.69
N SER A 158 -21.23 19.62 -13.99
CA SER A 158 -20.79 20.70 -14.88
C SER A 158 -21.35 20.54 -16.30
N LEU A 159 -21.44 21.65 -17.02
CA LEU A 159 -21.77 21.68 -18.44
C LEU A 159 -20.78 22.55 -19.18
N THR A 160 -20.35 22.13 -20.37
CA THR A 160 -19.63 23.05 -21.25
C THR A 160 -20.57 24.15 -21.75
N VAL A 161 -20.02 25.34 -22.03
CA VAL A 161 -20.81 26.46 -22.59
C VAL A 161 -21.55 26.03 -23.89
N ALA A 162 -20.93 25.17 -24.71
CA ALA A 162 -21.55 24.62 -25.91
C ALA A 162 -22.74 23.69 -25.61
N GLU A 163 -22.67 22.87 -24.57
CA GLU A 163 -23.76 21.98 -24.16
C GLU A 163 -24.89 22.76 -23.51
N LEU A 164 -24.56 23.73 -22.66
CA LEU A 164 -25.53 24.63 -22.05
C LEU A 164 -26.27 25.45 -23.12
N ALA A 165 -25.54 25.97 -24.12
CA ALA A 165 -26.13 26.68 -25.24
C ALA A 165 -27.09 25.81 -26.07
N LYS A 166 -26.72 24.54 -26.32
CA LYS A 166 -27.62 23.57 -26.98
C LYS A 166 -28.89 23.32 -26.18
N LYS A 167 -28.76 23.14 -24.86
CA LYS A 167 -29.90 22.93 -23.93
C LYS A 167 -30.79 24.19 -23.89
N LEU A 168 -30.23 25.38 -23.82
CA LEU A 168 -30.95 26.67 -23.88
C LEU A 168 -31.50 27.04 -25.27
N HIS A 169 -31.22 26.25 -26.30
CA HIS A 169 -31.56 26.56 -27.70
C HIS A 169 -31.01 27.91 -28.19
N ARG A 170 -29.81 28.29 -27.72
CA ARG A 170 -29.11 29.53 -28.07
C ARG A 170 -27.78 29.25 -28.77
N GLU A 171 -27.28 30.24 -29.49
CA GLU A 171 -25.95 30.16 -30.08
C GLU A 171 -24.88 30.24 -28.97
N PRO A 172 -23.82 29.42 -28.98
CA PRO A 172 -22.76 29.46 -27.96
C PRO A 172 -22.13 30.85 -27.81
N SER A 173 -22.09 31.63 -28.89
CA SER A 173 -21.58 33.01 -28.88
C SER A 173 -22.45 33.97 -28.07
N GLU A 174 -23.76 33.71 -27.95
CA GLU A 174 -24.69 34.52 -27.14
C GLU A 174 -24.50 34.21 -25.64
N VAL A 175 -24.37 32.92 -25.31
CA VAL A 175 -24.13 32.43 -23.95
C VAL A 175 -22.77 32.94 -23.42
N VAL A 176 -21.70 32.88 -24.23
CA VAL A 176 -20.39 33.44 -23.87
C VAL A 176 -20.47 34.95 -23.60
N LYS A 177 -21.21 35.71 -24.43
CA LYS A 177 -21.38 37.16 -24.23
C LYS A 177 -22.12 37.48 -22.93
N LYS A 178 -23.15 36.71 -22.61
CA LYS A 178 -23.91 36.87 -21.36
C LYS A 178 -23.07 36.51 -20.14
N LEU A 179 -22.34 35.39 -20.16
CA LEU A 179 -21.40 35.03 -19.11
C LEU A 179 -20.40 36.16 -18.86
N PHE A 180 -19.88 36.77 -19.94
CA PHE A 180 -18.99 37.92 -19.83
C PHE A 180 -19.64 39.15 -19.17
N MET A 181 -20.90 39.46 -19.48
CA MET A 181 -21.66 40.55 -18.83
C MET A 181 -21.92 40.29 -17.34
N LEU A 182 -22.08 39.03 -16.97
CA LEU A 182 -22.25 38.57 -15.59
C LEU A 182 -20.90 38.43 -14.84
N GLY A 183 -19.77 38.76 -15.48
CA GLY A 183 -18.44 38.75 -14.89
C GLY A 183 -17.69 37.42 -14.98
N VAL A 184 -18.24 36.41 -15.66
CA VAL A 184 -17.65 35.08 -15.87
C VAL A 184 -17.00 35.01 -17.25
N MET A 185 -15.66 34.94 -17.29
CA MET A 185 -14.93 34.74 -18.54
C MET A 185 -14.83 33.25 -18.89
N ALA A 186 -15.64 32.79 -19.84
CA ALA A 186 -15.66 31.41 -20.30
C ALA A 186 -15.49 31.29 -21.81
N THR A 187 -14.80 30.23 -22.27
CA THR A 187 -14.71 29.87 -23.69
C THR A 187 -15.75 28.81 -24.07
N VAL A 188 -16.03 28.61 -25.37
CA VAL A 188 -17.11 27.73 -25.86
C VAL A 188 -17.02 26.29 -25.35
N ASN A 189 -15.81 25.78 -25.14
CA ASN A 189 -15.57 24.42 -24.65
C ASN A 189 -15.17 24.37 -23.18
N GLN A 190 -15.30 25.48 -22.46
CA GLN A 190 -14.99 25.52 -21.03
C GLN A 190 -16.17 24.98 -20.23
N GLU A 191 -15.86 24.13 -19.27
CA GLU A 191 -16.81 23.65 -18.27
C GLU A 191 -17.19 24.80 -17.33
N LEU A 192 -18.49 24.92 -17.09
CA LEU A 192 -19.07 25.86 -16.15
C LEU A 192 -19.39 25.12 -14.86
N ASP A 193 -19.11 25.78 -13.74
CA ASP A 193 -19.52 25.35 -12.42
C ASP A 193 -21.01 25.60 -12.18
N LYS A 194 -21.57 24.90 -11.18
CA LYS A 194 -22.99 25.00 -10.78
C LYS A 194 -23.44 26.46 -10.61
N ASP A 195 -22.65 27.27 -9.90
CA ASP A 195 -22.95 28.68 -9.66
C ASP A 195 -23.07 29.48 -10.97
N ALA A 196 -22.19 29.24 -11.95
CA ALA A 196 -22.27 29.93 -13.24
C ALA A 196 -23.44 29.44 -14.09
N ILE A 197 -23.79 28.14 -14.03
CA ILE A 197 -24.93 27.55 -14.74
C ILE A 197 -26.25 28.09 -14.18
N GLU A 198 -26.40 28.14 -12.86
CA GLU A 198 -27.58 28.71 -12.20
C GLU A 198 -27.71 30.20 -12.50
N LEU A 199 -26.60 30.95 -12.44
CA LEU A 199 -26.61 32.39 -12.69
C LEU A 199 -27.07 32.72 -14.12
N ILE A 200 -26.58 32.00 -15.13
CA ILE A 200 -26.99 32.25 -16.52
C ILE A 200 -28.40 31.74 -16.80
N CYS A 201 -28.81 30.60 -16.25
CA CYS A 201 -30.17 30.08 -16.46
C CYS A 201 -31.23 30.95 -15.77
N THR A 202 -30.91 31.51 -14.60
CA THR A 202 -31.76 32.50 -13.91
C THR A 202 -31.96 33.75 -14.77
N ASP A 203 -30.90 34.25 -15.42
CA ASP A 203 -30.99 35.39 -16.34
C ASP A 203 -31.78 35.08 -17.64
N TYR A 204 -31.84 33.81 -18.04
CA TYR A 204 -32.70 33.34 -19.13
C TYR A 204 -34.13 32.96 -18.68
N GLY A 205 -34.43 33.00 -17.38
CA GLY A 205 -35.74 32.63 -16.81
C GLY A 205 -36.06 31.13 -16.89
N VAL A 206 -35.02 30.28 -16.90
CA VAL A 206 -35.14 28.82 -16.99
C VAL A 206 -34.79 28.20 -15.64
N GLU A 207 -35.67 27.34 -15.11
CA GLU A 207 -35.38 26.60 -13.89
C GLU A 207 -34.32 25.52 -14.15
N VAL A 208 -33.36 25.40 -13.24
CA VAL A 208 -32.28 24.41 -13.32
C VAL A 208 -32.51 23.36 -12.25
N GLU A 209 -32.54 22.09 -12.66
CA GLU A 209 -32.56 20.96 -11.75
C GLU A 209 -31.24 20.22 -11.87
N GLU A 210 -30.50 20.13 -10.76
CA GLU A 210 -29.30 19.29 -10.71
C GLU A 210 -29.76 17.83 -10.61
N GLU A 211 -29.45 17.04 -11.64
CA GLU A 211 -29.55 15.59 -11.55
C GLU A 211 -28.26 15.11 -10.89
N ILE A 212 -28.34 14.74 -9.62
CA ILE A 212 -27.28 13.96 -8.98
C ILE A 212 -27.30 12.59 -9.66
N LEU A 213 -26.38 12.36 -10.61
CA LEU A 213 -26.12 11.00 -11.07
C LEU A 213 -25.51 10.27 -9.88
N ILE A 214 -26.35 9.51 -9.17
CA ILE A 214 -25.86 8.47 -8.28
C ILE A 214 -25.11 7.50 -9.18
N ASP A 215 -23.78 7.47 -9.04
CA ASP A 215 -22.98 6.47 -9.72
C ASP A 215 -23.42 5.11 -9.18
N SER A 216 -24.22 4.39 -9.97
CA SER A 216 -24.66 3.03 -9.63
C SER A 216 -23.51 2.05 -9.37
N THR A 217 -22.27 2.43 -9.69
CA THR A 217 -21.10 1.64 -9.36
C THR A 217 -20.56 1.90 -7.96
N ASP A 218 -20.94 2.99 -7.29
CA ASP A 218 -20.52 3.25 -5.91
C ASP A 218 -21.33 2.40 -4.93
N LEU A 219 -20.62 1.54 -4.19
CA LEU A 219 -21.25 0.70 -3.18
C LEU A 219 -21.60 1.52 -1.94
N GLU A 220 -20.93 2.66 -1.70
CA GLU A 220 -21.14 3.50 -0.51
C GLU A 220 -22.54 4.09 -0.46
N THR A 221 -23.11 4.44 -1.61
CA THR A 221 -24.48 4.99 -1.68
C THR A 221 -25.51 4.03 -1.09
N TYR A 222 -25.34 2.71 -1.26
CA TYR A 222 -26.27 1.71 -0.71
C TYR A 222 -26.19 1.58 0.82
N PHE A 223 -25.08 1.97 1.43
CA PHE A 223 -24.92 2.03 2.89
C PHE A 223 -25.55 3.29 3.48
N GLU A 224 -25.64 4.37 2.69
CA GLU A 224 -26.17 5.67 3.09
C GLU A 224 -27.67 5.86 2.80
N GLU A 225 -28.29 4.95 2.02
CA GLU A 225 -29.73 4.98 1.76
C GLU A 225 -30.55 5.04 3.07
N GLU A 226 -31.40 6.07 3.19
CA GLU A 226 -32.30 6.25 4.33
C GLU A 226 -33.17 5.01 4.55
N GLN A 227 -33.09 4.47 5.77
CA GLN A 227 -33.81 3.26 6.14
C GLN A 227 -35.24 3.60 6.53
N ASP A 228 -36.21 2.80 6.07
CA ASP A 228 -37.58 2.83 6.58
C ASP A 228 -37.57 2.54 8.09
N ALA A 229 -37.88 3.55 8.90
CA ALA A 229 -37.89 3.46 10.37
C ALA A 229 -38.82 2.35 10.88
N ASP A 230 -39.91 2.06 10.17
CA ASP A 230 -40.89 1.02 10.54
C ASP A 230 -40.40 -0.42 10.28
N ALA A 231 -39.33 -0.59 9.50
CA ALA A 231 -38.76 -1.90 9.16
C ALA A 231 -37.53 -2.27 10.01
N GLN A 232 -37.08 -1.36 10.88
CA GLN A 232 -35.94 -1.57 11.76
C GLN A 232 -36.31 -2.47 12.95
N VAL A 233 -35.46 -3.47 13.20
CA VAL A 233 -35.55 -4.41 14.31
C VAL A 233 -34.21 -4.37 15.07
N GLU A 234 -34.27 -4.57 16.39
CA GLU A 234 -33.09 -4.77 17.24
C GLU A 234 -32.21 -5.90 16.65
N ARG A 235 -30.92 -5.63 16.50
CA ARG A 235 -29.94 -6.61 16.00
C ARG A 235 -28.92 -6.96 17.08
N PRO A 236 -28.30 -8.17 17.01
CA PRO A 236 -27.17 -8.53 17.85
C PRO A 236 -26.04 -7.51 17.76
N SER A 237 -25.42 -7.14 18.89
CA SER A 237 -24.22 -6.30 18.88
C SER A 237 -23.01 -7.08 18.35
N VAL A 238 -22.21 -6.41 17.53
CA VAL A 238 -20.93 -6.94 17.03
C VAL A 238 -19.81 -6.38 17.90
N VAL A 239 -19.03 -7.26 18.51
CA VAL A 239 -18.06 -6.93 19.55
C VAL A 239 -16.68 -7.39 19.15
N THR A 240 -15.69 -6.50 19.15
CA THR A 240 -14.29 -6.88 18.91
C THR A 240 -13.51 -6.93 20.21
N ILE A 241 -12.57 -7.87 20.32
CA ILE A 241 -11.65 -7.93 21.47
C ILE A 241 -10.27 -7.44 21.04
N MET A 242 -9.74 -6.45 21.76
CA MET A 242 -8.43 -5.84 21.55
C MET A 242 -7.60 -5.82 22.83
N GLY A 243 -6.31 -5.53 22.70
CA GLY A 243 -5.37 -5.49 23.83
C GLY A 243 -3.96 -5.95 23.44
N HIS A 244 -3.06 -5.99 24.41
CA HIS A 244 -1.68 -6.45 24.21
C HIS A 244 -1.59 -7.98 24.02
N VAL A 245 -0.44 -8.44 23.55
CA VAL A 245 -0.07 -9.87 23.58
C VAL A 245 -0.01 -10.34 25.05
N ASP A 246 -0.36 -11.60 25.32
CA ASP A 246 -0.36 -12.22 26.65
C ASP A 246 -1.27 -11.59 27.72
N HIS A 247 -2.13 -10.64 27.35
CA HIS A 247 -3.21 -10.15 28.21
C HIS A 247 -4.40 -11.10 28.28
N GLY A 248 -4.37 -12.24 27.57
CA GLY A 248 -5.37 -13.31 27.66
C GLY A 248 -6.64 -13.09 26.85
N LYS A 249 -6.57 -12.38 25.71
CA LYS A 249 -7.73 -12.16 24.79
C LYS A 249 -8.29 -13.46 24.25
N THR A 250 -7.43 -14.29 23.66
CA THR A 250 -7.84 -15.59 23.11
C THR A 250 -8.34 -16.52 24.22
N THR A 251 -7.72 -16.46 25.40
CA THR A 251 -8.19 -17.21 26.59
C THR A 251 -9.58 -16.74 27.02
N LEU A 252 -9.86 -15.43 27.01
CA LEU A 252 -11.17 -14.88 27.34
C LEU A 252 -12.23 -15.36 26.33
N LEU A 253 -11.90 -15.31 25.03
CA LEU A 253 -12.77 -15.81 23.97
C LEU A 253 -12.99 -17.33 24.07
N ASP A 254 -11.94 -18.10 24.37
CA ASP A 254 -12.02 -19.56 24.58
C ASP A 254 -12.97 -19.90 25.74
N SER A 255 -12.87 -19.17 26.86
CA SER A 255 -13.74 -19.33 28.02
C SER A 255 -15.20 -18.94 27.72
N ILE A 256 -15.42 -17.86 26.96
CA ILE A 256 -16.76 -17.47 26.48
C ILE A 256 -17.35 -18.54 25.54
N ARG A 257 -16.54 -19.06 24.62
CA ARG A 257 -16.97 -20.04 23.60
C ARG A 257 -17.07 -21.47 24.15
N LYS A 258 -16.52 -21.73 25.34
CA LYS A 258 -16.34 -23.08 25.92
C LYS A 258 -15.58 -24.01 24.97
N THR A 259 -14.62 -23.46 24.23
CA THR A 259 -13.73 -24.18 23.30
C THR A 259 -12.27 -23.85 23.63
N LYS A 260 -11.33 -24.61 23.06
CA LYS A 260 -9.89 -24.34 23.21
C LYS A 260 -9.23 -24.14 21.86
N VAL A 261 -9.33 -22.93 21.31
CA VAL A 261 -8.69 -22.55 20.04
C VAL A 261 -7.18 -22.37 20.24
N THR A 262 -6.75 -21.85 21.40
CA THR A 262 -5.34 -21.62 21.75
C THR A 262 -4.44 -22.86 21.66
N GLU A 263 -4.97 -24.07 21.92
CA GLU A 263 -4.21 -25.32 21.82
C GLU A 263 -3.99 -25.78 20.36
N GLY A 264 -4.79 -25.28 19.41
CA GLY A 264 -4.74 -25.66 17.99
C GLY A 264 -3.92 -24.75 17.08
N GLU A 265 -3.70 -23.50 17.48
CA GLU A 265 -2.98 -22.50 16.65
C GLU A 265 -1.46 -22.58 16.78
N ALA A 266 -0.77 -22.44 15.66
CA ALA A 266 0.69 -22.49 15.63
C ALA A 266 1.30 -21.31 16.40
N GLY A 267 2.12 -21.62 17.40
CA GLY A 267 2.75 -20.61 18.26
C GLY A 267 1.87 -20.09 19.40
N GLY A 268 0.67 -20.66 19.60
CA GLY A 268 -0.22 -20.31 20.72
C GLY A 268 -0.80 -18.89 20.66
N ILE A 269 -0.86 -18.30 19.46
CA ILE A 269 -1.38 -16.94 19.23
C ILE A 269 -2.46 -16.93 18.14
N THR A 270 -3.47 -16.07 18.30
CA THR A 270 -4.44 -15.75 17.24
C THR A 270 -3.73 -15.05 16.09
N GLN A 271 -3.77 -15.62 14.89
CA GLN A 271 -3.17 -15.05 13.67
C GLN A 271 -4.19 -14.66 12.60
N HIS A 272 -5.43 -15.16 12.70
CA HIS A 272 -6.52 -14.86 11.78
C HIS A 272 -7.61 -14.08 12.49
N ILE A 273 -8.33 -13.23 11.76
CA ILE A 273 -9.55 -12.62 12.28
C ILE A 273 -10.69 -13.66 12.21
N GLY A 274 -11.23 -14.02 13.36
CA GLY A 274 -12.34 -14.97 13.48
C GLY A 274 -13.63 -14.25 13.82
N ALA A 275 -14.77 -14.75 13.33
CA ALA A 275 -16.08 -14.25 13.72
C ALA A 275 -16.97 -15.41 14.19
N TYR A 276 -17.59 -15.26 15.36
CA TYR A 276 -18.46 -16.30 15.92
C TYR A 276 -19.60 -15.69 16.75
N GLN A 277 -20.64 -16.47 17.01
CA GLN A 277 -21.82 -15.99 17.71
C GLN A 277 -22.07 -16.79 18.99
N VAL A 278 -22.39 -16.08 20.08
CA VAL A 278 -22.73 -16.65 21.38
C VAL A 278 -24.13 -16.20 21.78
N GLU A 279 -24.86 -17.07 22.46
CA GLU A 279 -26.21 -16.82 22.95
C GLU A 279 -26.18 -16.68 24.47
N VAL A 280 -26.66 -15.53 24.97
CA VAL A 280 -26.70 -15.15 26.38
C VAL A 280 -28.07 -14.55 26.66
N ASN A 281 -28.82 -15.10 27.62
CA ASN A 281 -30.16 -14.61 28.00
C ASN A 281 -31.12 -14.45 26.79
N ASP A 282 -31.16 -15.43 25.90
CA ASP A 282 -31.93 -15.44 24.65
C ASP A 282 -31.58 -14.32 23.64
N LYS A 283 -30.53 -13.53 23.92
CA LYS A 283 -29.94 -12.55 23.01
C LYS A 283 -28.63 -13.09 22.45
N LYS A 284 -28.29 -12.65 21.24
CA LYS A 284 -27.07 -13.06 20.55
C LYS A 284 -26.04 -11.95 20.61
N ILE A 285 -24.77 -12.33 20.71
CA ILE A 285 -23.62 -11.44 20.62
C ILE A 285 -22.67 -12.03 19.57
N THR A 286 -22.24 -11.21 18.63
CA THR A 286 -21.27 -11.62 17.61
C THR A 286 -19.90 -11.10 17.99
N PHE A 287 -18.94 -12.00 18.18
CA PHE A 287 -17.56 -11.65 18.52
C PHE A 287 -16.66 -11.68 17.29
N LEU A 288 -15.82 -10.65 17.15
CA LEU A 288 -14.67 -10.61 16.25
C LEU A 288 -13.38 -10.75 17.07
N ASP A 289 -12.65 -11.84 16.83
CA ASP A 289 -11.32 -12.07 17.42
C ASP A 289 -10.25 -11.40 16.56
N THR A 290 -9.51 -10.43 17.11
CA THR A 290 -8.44 -9.74 16.38
C THR A 290 -7.05 -10.11 16.93
N PRO A 291 -6.05 -10.36 16.06
CA PRO A 291 -4.70 -10.65 16.51
C PRO A 291 -4.08 -9.52 17.34
N GLY A 292 -3.27 -9.89 18.34
CA GLY A 292 -2.67 -8.94 19.28
C GLY A 292 -1.34 -8.33 18.90
N HIS A 293 -0.63 -8.94 17.95
CA HIS A 293 0.71 -8.52 17.64
C HIS A 293 0.72 -7.25 16.77
N ALA A 294 1.67 -6.36 17.03
CA ALA A 294 1.97 -5.15 16.24
C ALA A 294 2.07 -5.34 14.71
N ALA A 295 2.34 -6.55 14.20
CA ALA A 295 2.33 -6.85 12.77
C ALA A 295 0.92 -6.77 12.15
N PHE A 296 -0.13 -6.94 12.97
CA PHE A 296 -1.53 -7.03 12.54
C PHE A 296 -2.33 -5.75 12.83
N THR A 297 -1.68 -4.58 12.79
CA THR A 297 -2.35 -3.28 12.99
C THR A 297 -3.51 -3.04 12.01
N THR A 298 -3.35 -3.42 10.74
CA THR A 298 -4.41 -3.28 9.73
C THR A 298 -5.64 -4.12 10.07
N MET A 299 -5.46 -5.34 10.58
CA MET A 299 -6.56 -6.19 11.02
C MET A 299 -7.30 -5.62 12.23
N ARG A 300 -6.58 -4.99 13.18
CA ARG A 300 -7.20 -4.31 14.32
C ARG A 300 -8.02 -3.09 13.89
N ALA A 301 -7.48 -2.25 13.02
CA ALA A 301 -8.21 -1.12 12.45
C ALA A 301 -9.47 -1.56 11.69
N ARG A 302 -9.39 -2.68 10.95
CA ARG A 302 -10.54 -3.30 10.27
C ARG A 302 -11.59 -3.79 11.26
N GLY A 303 -11.16 -4.51 12.31
CA GLY A 303 -12.05 -4.97 13.38
C GLY A 303 -12.83 -3.81 14.00
N ALA A 304 -12.13 -2.75 14.44
CA ALA A 304 -12.76 -1.58 15.06
C ALA A 304 -13.84 -0.95 14.18
N LYS A 305 -13.59 -0.78 12.86
CA LYS A 305 -14.54 -0.14 11.94
C LYS A 305 -15.82 -0.93 11.69
N VAL A 306 -15.78 -2.24 11.91
CA VAL A 306 -16.90 -3.14 11.59
C VAL A 306 -17.76 -3.43 12.83
N THR A 307 -17.23 -3.16 14.02
CA THR A 307 -17.87 -3.48 15.29
C THR A 307 -18.64 -2.32 15.90
N ASP A 308 -19.65 -2.70 16.67
CA ASP A 308 -20.50 -1.82 17.43
C ASP A 308 -19.89 -1.50 18.81
N ILE A 309 -19.16 -2.45 19.40
CA ILE A 309 -18.53 -2.30 20.74
C ILE A 309 -17.10 -2.87 20.70
N THR A 310 -16.16 -2.22 21.39
CA THR A 310 -14.79 -2.73 21.57
C THR A 310 -14.54 -3.12 23.03
N ILE A 311 -14.10 -4.36 23.25
CA ILE A 311 -13.57 -4.80 24.55
C ILE A 311 -12.06 -4.64 24.54
N LEU A 312 -11.53 -3.86 25.47
CA LEU A 312 -10.09 -3.76 25.70
C LEU A 312 -9.69 -4.64 26.88
N VAL A 313 -8.92 -5.69 26.61
CA VAL A 313 -8.40 -6.60 27.62
C VAL A 313 -7.06 -6.09 28.13
N VAL A 314 -7.01 -5.77 29.42
CA VAL A 314 -5.81 -5.28 30.11
C VAL A 314 -5.51 -6.19 31.27
N ALA A 315 -4.29 -6.71 31.35
CA ALA A 315 -3.91 -7.58 32.45
C ALA A 315 -3.63 -6.76 33.73
N ALA A 316 -4.18 -7.19 34.86
CA ALA A 316 -4.08 -6.50 36.14
C ALA A 316 -2.67 -6.52 36.75
N ASP A 317 -1.80 -7.43 36.30
CA ASP A 317 -0.39 -7.53 36.70
C ASP A 317 0.53 -6.65 35.86
N ASP A 318 0.27 -6.55 34.55
CA ASP A 318 1.12 -5.84 33.59
C ASP A 318 0.76 -4.35 33.47
N GLY A 319 -0.53 -4.01 33.40
CA GLY A 319 -1.02 -2.65 33.18
C GLY A 319 -1.15 -2.26 31.70
N VAL A 320 -1.13 -0.96 31.42
CA VAL A 320 -1.26 -0.39 30.08
C VAL A 320 0.07 -0.48 29.33
N MET A 321 0.06 -1.16 28.18
CA MET A 321 1.21 -1.36 27.31
C MET A 321 1.08 -0.58 26.00
N PRO A 322 2.15 -0.35 25.21
CA PRO A 322 2.08 0.40 23.96
C PRO A 322 1.03 -0.11 22.95
N GLN A 323 0.82 -1.43 22.86
CA GLN A 323 -0.22 -2.02 22.00
C GLN A 323 -1.63 -1.78 22.54
N THR A 324 -1.80 -1.63 23.86
CA THR A 324 -3.05 -1.22 24.49
C THR A 324 -3.38 0.22 24.07
N VAL A 325 -2.41 1.13 24.12
CA VAL A 325 -2.57 2.52 23.67
C VAL A 325 -2.95 2.57 22.18
N GLU A 326 -2.31 1.75 21.35
CA GLU A 326 -2.66 1.64 19.94
C GLU A 326 -4.11 1.15 19.74
N ALA A 327 -4.55 0.14 20.49
CA ALA A 327 -5.93 -0.34 20.44
C ALA A 327 -6.95 0.73 20.86
N ILE A 328 -6.62 1.51 21.91
CA ILE A 328 -7.44 2.66 22.34
C ILE A 328 -7.59 3.67 21.20
N ASN A 329 -6.49 3.99 20.51
CA ASN A 329 -6.53 4.93 19.40
C ASN A 329 -7.38 4.43 18.23
N HIS A 330 -7.32 3.12 17.89
CA HIS A 330 -8.17 2.55 16.83
C HIS A 330 -9.65 2.59 17.19
N ALA A 331 -10.00 2.25 18.43
CA ALA A 331 -11.38 2.28 18.90
C ALA A 331 -11.93 3.72 18.95
N LYS A 332 -11.14 4.68 19.47
CA LYS A 332 -11.50 6.10 19.49
C LYS A 332 -11.65 6.69 18.09
N ALA A 333 -10.76 6.33 17.15
CA ALA A 333 -10.84 6.78 15.77
C ALA A 333 -12.04 6.18 15.00
N ALA A 334 -12.56 5.04 15.46
CA ALA A 334 -13.77 4.43 14.93
C ALA A 334 -15.05 4.90 15.64
N GLU A 335 -14.94 5.76 16.66
CA GLU A 335 -16.07 6.26 17.48
C GLU A 335 -16.90 5.14 18.13
N VAL A 336 -16.23 4.04 18.49
CA VAL A 336 -16.87 2.85 19.07
C VAL A 336 -16.79 2.87 20.60
N PRO A 337 -17.89 2.62 21.34
CA PRO A 337 -17.88 2.46 22.79
C PRO A 337 -16.86 1.40 23.26
N ILE A 338 -16.12 1.72 24.34
CA ILE A 338 -15.06 0.88 24.88
C ILE A 338 -15.45 0.31 26.25
N ILE A 339 -15.41 -1.01 26.38
CA ILE A 339 -15.55 -1.72 27.66
C ILE A 339 -14.18 -2.28 28.06
N ILE A 340 -13.76 -2.04 29.31
CA ILE A 340 -12.48 -2.53 29.82
C ILE A 340 -12.68 -3.84 30.56
N ALA A 341 -12.04 -4.92 30.07
CA ALA A 341 -11.94 -6.18 30.77
C ALA A 341 -10.59 -6.26 31.49
N VAL A 342 -10.59 -6.05 32.80
CA VAL A 342 -9.38 -6.13 33.64
C VAL A 342 -9.11 -7.61 33.97
N ASN A 343 -8.22 -8.24 33.23
CA ASN A 343 -7.98 -9.68 33.25
C ASN A 343 -6.87 -10.10 34.24
N LYS A 344 -6.73 -11.42 34.45
CA LYS A 344 -5.78 -12.06 35.37
C LYS A 344 -5.99 -11.71 36.85
N MET A 345 -7.24 -11.51 37.26
CA MET A 345 -7.61 -11.27 38.66
C MET A 345 -7.31 -12.46 39.60
N ASP A 346 -7.03 -13.63 39.04
CA ASP A 346 -6.58 -14.83 39.76
C ASP A 346 -5.15 -14.71 40.31
N LYS A 347 -4.33 -13.79 39.78
CA LYS A 347 -2.94 -13.63 40.23
C LYS A 347 -2.87 -12.82 41.53
N PRO A 348 -1.99 -13.20 42.48
CA PRO A 348 -1.80 -12.44 43.71
C PRO A 348 -1.19 -11.05 43.48
N SER A 349 -0.55 -10.84 42.32
CA SER A 349 0.00 -9.55 41.89
C SER A 349 -1.00 -8.65 41.17
N ALA A 350 -2.26 -9.08 41.01
CA ALA A 350 -3.28 -8.32 40.31
C ALA A 350 -3.61 -7.01 41.05
N ASN A 351 -3.53 -5.89 40.34
CA ASN A 351 -3.88 -4.57 40.87
C ASN A 351 -4.82 -3.83 39.90
N PRO A 352 -6.15 -3.93 40.08
CA PRO A 352 -7.11 -3.27 39.20
C PRO A 352 -7.09 -1.74 39.33
N ASP A 353 -6.79 -1.21 40.52
CA ASP A 353 -6.75 0.24 40.78
C ASP A 353 -5.65 0.92 39.96
N ARG A 354 -4.49 0.24 39.82
CA ARG A 354 -3.39 0.71 38.97
C ARG A 354 -3.83 0.81 37.50
N VAL A 355 -4.53 -0.20 36.98
CA VAL A 355 -5.03 -0.21 35.60
C VAL A 355 -6.03 0.94 35.36
N MET A 356 -6.94 1.17 36.32
CA MET A 356 -7.89 2.29 36.26
C MET A 356 -7.19 3.65 36.21
N GLN A 357 -6.15 3.83 37.03
CA GLN A 357 -5.36 5.07 37.04
C GLN A 357 -4.65 5.29 35.69
N GLU A 358 -3.95 4.28 35.17
CA GLU A 358 -3.22 4.36 33.90
C GLU A 358 -4.16 4.63 32.71
N LEU A 359 -5.35 4.00 32.66
CA LEU A 359 -6.31 4.22 31.57
C LEU A 359 -7.00 5.59 31.64
N THR A 360 -7.12 6.18 32.83
CA THR A 360 -7.64 7.54 33.01
C THR A 360 -6.72 8.57 32.32
N GLU A 361 -5.41 8.36 32.33
CA GLU A 361 -4.44 9.22 31.62
C GLU A 361 -4.66 9.20 30.09
N HIS A 362 -5.23 8.12 29.57
CA HIS A 362 -5.61 7.97 28.16
C HIS A 362 -7.04 8.43 27.88
N GLY A 363 -7.71 9.08 28.84
CA GLY A 363 -9.07 9.60 28.70
C GLY A 363 -10.13 8.50 28.65
N LEU A 364 -9.94 7.43 29.43
CA LEU A 364 -10.94 6.40 29.70
C LEU A 364 -11.20 6.39 31.20
N VAL A 365 -12.25 7.09 31.62
CA VAL A 365 -12.55 7.34 33.04
C VAL A 365 -13.55 6.30 33.53
N PRO A 366 -13.29 5.57 34.64
CA PRO A 366 -14.22 4.59 35.18
C PRO A 366 -15.55 5.21 35.65
N GLU A 367 -16.66 4.47 35.48
CA GLU A 367 -17.98 4.86 36.03
C GLU A 367 -17.95 5.14 37.54
N ALA A 368 -17.16 4.38 38.30
CA ALA A 368 -16.99 4.57 39.74
C ALA A 368 -16.42 5.95 40.12
N TRP A 369 -15.73 6.61 39.18
CA TRP A 369 -15.17 7.96 39.35
C TRP A 369 -16.00 9.03 38.62
N GLY A 370 -17.20 8.68 38.15
CA GLY A 370 -18.09 9.57 37.40
C GLY A 370 -17.77 9.67 35.92
N GLY A 371 -17.03 8.72 35.36
CA GLY A 371 -16.80 8.60 33.92
C GLY A 371 -17.88 7.79 33.19
N ASP A 372 -17.62 7.50 31.92
CA ASP A 372 -18.48 6.78 30.97
C ASP A 372 -17.97 5.38 30.62
N THR A 373 -16.73 5.05 30.99
CA THR A 373 -16.09 3.79 30.61
C THR A 373 -16.40 2.71 31.63
N ILE A 374 -16.97 1.59 31.18
CA ILE A 374 -17.29 0.43 32.01
C ILE A 374 -16.03 -0.41 32.27
N PHE A 375 -15.75 -0.70 33.55
CA PHE A 375 -14.64 -1.57 33.96
C PHE A 375 -15.18 -2.85 34.60
N VAL A 376 -14.84 -4.00 34.01
CA VAL A 376 -15.25 -5.31 34.50
C VAL A 376 -14.00 -6.11 34.90
N PRO A 377 -13.82 -6.43 36.19
CA PRO A 377 -12.76 -7.32 36.64
C PRO A 377 -13.10 -8.76 36.24
N VAL A 378 -12.17 -9.44 35.56
CA VAL A 378 -12.36 -10.81 35.05
C VAL A 378 -11.14 -11.69 35.31
N SER A 379 -11.37 -12.99 35.46
CA SER A 379 -10.34 -14.02 35.30
C SER A 379 -10.73 -14.94 34.15
N ALA A 380 -10.09 -14.76 33.00
CA ALA A 380 -10.31 -15.61 31.84
C ALA A 380 -10.00 -17.09 32.12
N LEU A 381 -9.07 -17.39 33.04
CA LEU A 381 -8.68 -18.76 33.37
C LEU A 381 -9.70 -19.45 34.29
N ASN A 382 -10.16 -18.75 35.34
CA ASN A 382 -11.12 -19.30 36.30
C ASN A 382 -12.58 -19.16 35.84
N GLY A 383 -12.83 -18.33 34.82
CA GLY A 383 -14.17 -17.99 34.34
C GLY A 383 -14.89 -16.94 35.19
N GLU A 384 -14.23 -16.37 36.19
CA GLU A 384 -14.83 -15.37 37.08
C GLU A 384 -15.07 -14.03 36.35
N GLY A 385 -16.25 -13.44 36.53
CA GLY A 385 -16.61 -12.13 35.97
C GLY A 385 -17.01 -12.13 34.49
N ILE A 386 -16.91 -13.26 33.79
CA ILE A 386 -17.28 -13.36 32.36
C ILE A 386 -18.79 -13.14 32.17
N ASP A 387 -19.64 -13.70 33.03
CA ASP A 387 -21.10 -13.50 32.93
C ASP A 387 -21.46 -12.01 33.08
N ASN A 388 -20.83 -11.31 34.03
CA ASN A 388 -21.01 -9.87 34.21
C ASN A 388 -20.52 -9.08 32.98
N LEU A 389 -19.38 -9.46 32.38
CA LEU A 389 -18.91 -8.85 31.14
C LEU A 389 -19.94 -8.99 30.00
N LEU A 390 -20.55 -10.17 29.86
CA LEU A 390 -21.58 -10.42 28.85
C LEU A 390 -22.87 -9.62 29.11
N GLU A 391 -23.27 -9.47 30.37
CA GLU A 391 -24.40 -8.62 30.76
C GLU A 391 -24.14 -7.15 30.44
N MET A 392 -22.94 -6.64 30.73
CA MET A 392 -22.58 -5.25 30.41
C MET A 392 -22.53 -4.98 28.91
N ILE A 393 -22.10 -5.95 28.10
CA ILE A 393 -22.14 -5.85 26.64
C ILE A 393 -23.59 -5.72 26.15
N LEU A 394 -24.50 -6.53 26.67
CA LEU A 394 -25.93 -6.45 26.32
C LEU A 394 -26.52 -5.10 26.75
N LEU A 395 -26.16 -4.61 27.93
CA LEU A 395 -26.61 -3.31 28.42
C LEU A 395 -26.17 -2.17 27.50
N VAL A 396 -24.89 -2.12 27.10
CA VAL A 396 -24.39 -1.10 26.14
C VAL A 396 -25.12 -1.24 24.80
N GLY A 397 -25.33 -2.46 24.32
CA GLY A 397 -26.09 -2.71 23.09
C GLY A 397 -27.53 -2.19 23.13
N GLU A 398 -28.19 -2.29 24.29
CA GLU A 398 -29.55 -1.76 24.50
C GLU A 398 -29.57 -0.23 24.58
N VAL A 399 -28.57 0.38 25.23
CA VAL A 399 -28.45 1.85 25.34
C VAL A 399 -28.20 2.51 23.99
N GLU A 400 -27.36 1.90 23.16
CA GLU A 400 -27.03 2.39 21.81
C GLU A 400 -28.12 2.07 20.77
N GLU A 401 -29.11 1.24 21.12
CA GLU A 401 -30.26 0.86 20.28
C GLU A 401 -29.87 0.37 18.86
N TYR A 402 -28.89 -0.54 18.74
CA TYR A 402 -28.47 -1.04 17.43
C TYR A 402 -29.61 -1.72 16.66
N LYS A 403 -29.94 -1.17 15.50
CA LYS A 403 -31.03 -1.62 14.61
C LYS A 403 -30.51 -2.03 13.23
N ALA A 404 -31.25 -2.92 12.58
CA ALA A 404 -31.13 -3.21 11.14
C ALA A 404 -32.48 -3.61 10.57
N ASN A 405 -32.59 -3.64 9.24
CA ASN A 405 -33.77 -4.07 8.50
C ASN A 405 -33.53 -5.46 7.89
N PRO A 406 -34.05 -6.56 8.48
CA PRO A 406 -33.85 -7.90 7.92
C PRO A 406 -34.54 -8.12 6.57
N LYS A 407 -35.49 -7.26 6.16
CA LYS A 407 -36.33 -7.47 4.97
C LYS A 407 -35.69 -6.96 3.68
N ARG A 408 -34.69 -6.08 3.78
CA ARG A 408 -33.97 -5.59 2.60
C ARG A 408 -32.88 -6.59 2.16
N ARG A 409 -32.26 -6.29 1.02
CA ARG A 409 -31.12 -7.05 0.52
C ARG A 409 -29.90 -6.90 1.40
N ALA A 410 -29.13 -7.97 1.50
CA ALA A 410 -27.95 -7.97 2.33
C ALA A 410 -26.89 -6.98 1.85
N LEU A 411 -26.34 -6.25 2.82
CA LEU A 411 -25.11 -5.49 2.69
C LEU A 411 -24.27 -5.71 3.94
N GLY A 412 -22.96 -5.51 3.79
CA GLY A 412 -22.04 -5.69 4.90
C GLY A 412 -20.59 -5.66 4.47
N THR A 413 -19.72 -6.25 5.29
CA THR A 413 -18.27 -6.15 5.12
C THR A 413 -17.60 -7.52 5.12
N VAL A 414 -16.55 -7.67 4.31
CA VAL A 414 -15.67 -8.85 4.31
C VAL A 414 -14.76 -8.79 5.53
N ILE A 415 -14.81 -9.82 6.37
CA ILE A 415 -13.93 -9.98 7.52
C ILE A 415 -12.58 -10.54 7.06
N GLU A 416 -12.61 -11.64 6.30
CA GLU A 416 -11.43 -12.33 5.80
C GLU A 416 -11.76 -13.07 4.49
N ALA A 417 -10.75 -13.34 3.66
CA ALA A 417 -10.92 -14.08 2.42
C ALA A 417 -9.73 -15.00 2.14
N GLU A 418 -10.01 -16.16 1.53
CA GLU A 418 -9.03 -17.19 1.21
C GLU A 418 -9.32 -17.92 -0.11
N LEU A 419 -8.30 -18.59 -0.64
CA LEU A 419 -8.42 -19.43 -1.83
C LEU A 419 -8.29 -20.91 -1.46
N ASP A 420 -9.42 -21.62 -1.44
CA ASP A 420 -9.45 -23.06 -1.17
C ASP A 420 -9.39 -23.88 -2.48
N LYS A 421 -8.62 -24.97 -2.48
CA LYS A 421 -8.40 -25.81 -3.67
C LYS A 421 -9.66 -26.53 -4.16
N GLY A 422 -10.62 -26.81 -3.27
CA GLY A 422 -11.85 -27.53 -3.63
C GLY A 422 -13.06 -26.60 -3.78
N ARG A 423 -13.11 -25.53 -2.99
CA ARG A 423 -14.26 -24.62 -2.90
C ARG A 423 -14.10 -23.36 -3.74
N GLY A 424 -12.87 -23.08 -4.21
CA GLY A 424 -12.54 -21.86 -4.94
C GLY A 424 -12.35 -20.69 -3.98
N SER A 425 -12.72 -19.49 -4.42
CA SER A 425 -12.69 -18.30 -3.56
C SER A 425 -13.72 -18.42 -2.44
N VAL A 426 -13.23 -18.34 -1.20
CA VAL A 426 -14.02 -18.36 0.02
C VAL A 426 -13.87 -17.00 0.70
N ALA A 427 -14.98 -16.43 1.16
CA ALA A 427 -14.96 -15.17 1.89
C ALA A 427 -15.86 -15.25 3.12
N THR A 428 -15.34 -14.81 4.26
CA THR A 428 -16.08 -14.66 5.51
C THR A 428 -16.66 -13.26 5.56
N LEU A 429 -17.99 -13.18 5.53
CA LEU A 429 -18.74 -11.94 5.51
C LEU A 429 -19.42 -11.71 6.85
N LEU A 430 -19.51 -10.45 7.26
CA LEU A 430 -20.42 -10.01 8.30
C LEU A 430 -21.57 -9.23 7.67
N VAL A 431 -22.78 -9.78 7.75
CA VAL A 431 -23.99 -9.11 7.29
C VAL A 431 -24.32 -7.99 8.27
N GLN A 432 -24.35 -6.74 7.83
CA GLN A 432 -24.67 -5.59 8.69
C GLN A 432 -26.16 -5.23 8.60
N ASP A 433 -26.72 -5.29 7.39
CA ASP A 433 -28.13 -4.99 7.15
C ASP A 433 -28.69 -5.94 6.08
N GLY A 434 -30.00 -6.18 6.09
CA GLY A 434 -30.68 -7.15 5.22
C GLY A 434 -30.45 -8.62 5.57
N THR A 435 -30.99 -9.51 4.72
CA THR A 435 -30.81 -10.96 4.84
C THR A 435 -30.13 -11.52 3.59
N LEU A 436 -29.01 -12.21 3.77
CA LEU A 436 -28.26 -12.87 2.70
C LEU A 436 -28.81 -14.26 2.47
N GLN A 437 -29.03 -14.65 1.21
CA GLN A 437 -29.55 -15.96 0.83
C GLN A 437 -28.65 -16.70 -0.16
N VAL A 438 -28.76 -18.03 -0.17
CA VAL A 438 -28.06 -18.85 -1.17
C VAL A 438 -28.70 -18.62 -2.54
N GLY A 439 -27.88 -18.25 -3.51
CA GLY A 439 -28.29 -17.93 -4.88
C GLY A 439 -28.27 -16.44 -5.20
N ASP A 440 -28.07 -15.58 -4.20
CA ASP A 440 -28.05 -14.14 -4.36
C ASP A 440 -26.86 -13.68 -5.24
N PRO A 441 -27.08 -12.75 -6.19
CA PRO A 441 -26.02 -12.10 -6.93
C PRO A 441 -25.39 -11.01 -6.06
N ILE A 442 -24.07 -11.10 -5.88
CA ILE A 442 -23.31 -10.30 -4.92
C ILE A 442 -22.14 -9.61 -5.62
N VAL A 443 -21.91 -8.35 -5.26
CA VAL A 443 -20.69 -7.60 -5.60
C VAL A 443 -19.94 -7.32 -4.31
N VAL A 444 -18.65 -7.61 -4.28
CA VAL A 444 -17.77 -7.47 -3.11
C VAL A 444 -16.52 -6.71 -3.55
N GLY A 445 -16.39 -5.45 -3.15
CA GLY A 445 -15.26 -4.61 -3.59
C GLY A 445 -15.15 -4.54 -5.12
N TYR A 446 -14.09 -5.15 -5.67
CA TYR A 446 -13.85 -5.28 -7.12
C TYR A 446 -14.19 -6.66 -7.69
N THR A 447 -14.68 -7.56 -6.86
CA THR A 447 -15.07 -8.92 -7.23
C THR A 447 -16.58 -9.05 -7.29
N PHE A 448 -17.07 -10.08 -7.98
CA PHE A 448 -18.50 -10.31 -8.12
C PHE A 448 -18.77 -11.80 -8.31
N GLY A 449 -20.00 -12.21 -8.04
CA GLY A 449 -20.40 -13.59 -8.25
C GLY A 449 -21.79 -13.88 -7.77
N ARG A 450 -22.00 -15.15 -7.46
CA ARG A 450 -23.27 -15.65 -6.93
C ARG A 450 -22.97 -16.55 -5.73
N VAL A 451 -23.71 -16.36 -4.64
CA VAL A 451 -23.58 -17.18 -3.44
C VAL A 451 -23.99 -18.63 -3.75
N ARG A 452 -23.01 -19.54 -3.83
CA ARG A 452 -23.24 -20.97 -4.13
C ARG A 452 -23.59 -21.78 -2.88
N ALA A 453 -22.89 -21.51 -1.80
CA ALA A 453 -23.09 -22.14 -0.51
C ALA A 453 -22.70 -21.17 0.60
N MET A 454 -23.40 -21.30 1.72
CA MET A 454 -23.12 -20.56 2.94
C MET A 454 -22.90 -21.52 4.10
N VAL A 455 -21.91 -21.22 4.93
CA VAL A 455 -21.54 -21.98 6.12
C VAL A 455 -21.44 -21.00 7.29
N ASN A 456 -21.99 -21.36 8.45
CA ASN A 456 -21.86 -20.52 9.64
C ASN A 456 -20.53 -20.80 10.39
N ASP A 457 -20.28 -20.03 11.44
CA ASP A 457 -19.14 -20.14 12.36
C ASP A 457 -18.93 -21.53 13.00
N LEU A 458 -19.99 -22.35 13.06
CA LEU A 458 -19.97 -23.72 13.57
C LEU A 458 -19.71 -24.78 12.47
N GLY A 459 -19.42 -24.36 11.23
CA GLY A 459 -19.18 -25.26 10.10
C GLY A 459 -20.45 -25.90 9.52
N ARG A 460 -21.65 -25.45 9.92
CA ARG A 460 -22.93 -25.96 9.43
C ARG A 460 -23.42 -25.16 8.23
N ARG A 461 -23.94 -25.84 7.21
CA ARG A 461 -24.53 -25.18 6.05
C ARG A 461 -25.82 -24.46 6.42
N VAL A 462 -25.92 -23.20 6.02
CA VAL A 462 -27.10 -22.35 6.25
C VAL A 462 -27.67 -21.86 4.92
N LYS A 463 -28.98 -21.57 4.87
CA LYS A 463 -29.67 -21.08 3.67
C LYS A 463 -29.85 -19.56 3.67
N SER A 464 -29.91 -18.97 4.85
CA SER A 464 -30.11 -17.55 5.07
C SER A 464 -29.23 -17.09 6.24
N ALA A 465 -28.69 -15.88 6.15
CA ALA A 465 -27.97 -15.21 7.22
C ALA A 465 -28.54 -13.80 7.41
N GLY A 466 -29.01 -13.50 8.62
CA GLY A 466 -29.58 -12.18 8.95
C GLY A 466 -28.52 -11.17 9.42
N PRO A 467 -28.94 -9.98 9.85
CA PRO A 467 -28.05 -8.95 10.37
C PRO A 467 -27.20 -9.44 11.55
N SER A 468 -26.00 -8.89 11.66
CA SER A 468 -24.93 -9.22 12.61
C SER A 468 -24.48 -10.68 12.60
N THR A 469 -24.85 -11.49 11.59
CA THR A 469 -24.48 -12.90 11.53
C THR A 469 -23.23 -13.08 10.66
N PRO A 470 -22.14 -13.68 11.18
CA PRO A 470 -20.98 -14.03 10.37
C PRO A 470 -21.29 -15.27 9.52
N VAL A 471 -20.94 -15.22 8.24
CA VAL A 471 -21.20 -16.30 7.30
C VAL A 471 -20.08 -16.42 6.27
N GLU A 472 -19.64 -17.64 6.06
CA GLU A 472 -18.64 -17.98 5.04
C GLU A 472 -19.35 -18.34 3.74
N ILE A 473 -19.00 -17.64 2.67
CA ILE A 473 -19.61 -17.81 1.34
C ILE A 473 -18.62 -18.37 0.32
N THR A 474 -19.17 -18.96 -0.73
CA THR A 474 -18.41 -19.42 -1.91
C THR A 474 -19.12 -18.98 -3.19
N GLY A 475 -18.36 -18.89 -4.30
CA GLY A 475 -18.92 -18.59 -5.62
C GLY A 475 -18.60 -17.21 -6.19
N LEU A 476 -17.67 -16.49 -5.56
CA LEU A 476 -17.03 -15.31 -6.14
C LEU A 476 -16.08 -15.72 -7.29
N ASN A 477 -15.86 -14.80 -8.22
CA ASN A 477 -14.96 -15.00 -9.36
C ASN A 477 -13.47 -14.97 -8.95
N ASP A 478 -13.13 -14.14 -7.97
CA ASP A 478 -11.79 -13.96 -7.43
C ASP A 478 -11.85 -13.70 -5.91
N VAL A 479 -10.70 -13.70 -5.24
CA VAL A 479 -10.60 -13.45 -3.79
C VAL A 479 -10.75 -11.95 -3.53
N PRO A 480 -11.78 -11.50 -2.79
CA PRO A 480 -11.95 -10.09 -2.45
C PRO A 480 -10.88 -9.63 -1.45
N GLN A 481 -10.73 -8.30 -1.31
CA GLN A 481 -9.88 -7.78 -0.25
C GLN A 481 -10.60 -7.83 1.09
N ALA A 482 -9.85 -8.10 2.15
CA ALA A 482 -10.43 -8.10 3.47
C ALA A 482 -10.73 -6.65 3.90
N GLY A 483 -11.95 -6.40 4.41
CA GLY A 483 -12.49 -5.07 4.64
C GLY A 483 -13.31 -4.49 3.48
N ASP A 484 -13.37 -5.17 2.33
CA ASP A 484 -14.24 -4.75 1.23
C ASP A 484 -15.71 -4.79 1.66
N ARG A 485 -16.48 -3.79 1.22
CA ARG A 485 -17.94 -3.79 1.36
C ARG A 485 -18.58 -4.66 0.30
N PHE A 486 -19.68 -5.30 0.66
CA PHE A 486 -20.51 -6.05 -0.28
C PHE A 486 -21.95 -5.56 -0.30
N VAL A 487 -22.58 -5.71 -1.47
CA VAL A 487 -24.00 -5.42 -1.70
C VAL A 487 -24.61 -6.53 -2.56
N VAL A 488 -25.80 -6.96 -2.17
CA VAL A 488 -26.62 -7.91 -2.94
C VAL A 488 -27.59 -7.16 -3.85
N PHE A 489 -27.71 -7.61 -5.09
CA PHE A 489 -28.59 -7.01 -6.10
C PHE A 489 -29.79 -7.91 -6.41
N GLU A 490 -30.80 -7.39 -7.13
CA GLU A 490 -31.91 -8.22 -7.62
C GLU A 490 -31.44 -9.16 -8.73
N ASP A 491 -30.71 -8.60 -9.69
CA ASP A 491 -30.40 -9.25 -10.95
C ASP A 491 -28.91 -9.57 -11.05
N GLU A 492 -28.59 -10.77 -11.53
CA GLU A 492 -27.20 -11.15 -11.81
C GLU A 492 -26.56 -10.26 -12.89
N LYS A 493 -27.37 -9.74 -13.82
CA LYS A 493 -26.88 -8.87 -14.90
C LYS A 493 -26.36 -7.54 -14.36
N THR A 494 -27.07 -6.92 -13.42
CA THR A 494 -26.67 -5.64 -12.82
C THR A 494 -25.43 -5.85 -11.95
N ALA A 495 -25.44 -6.85 -11.08
CA ALA A 495 -24.28 -7.21 -10.26
C ALA A 495 -23.02 -7.47 -11.11
N ARG A 496 -23.15 -8.22 -12.21
CA ARG A 496 -22.03 -8.48 -13.13
C ARG A 496 -21.55 -7.21 -13.81
N SER A 497 -22.45 -6.38 -14.33
CA SER A 497 -22.08 -5.13 -15.02
C SER A 497 -21.32 -4.18 -14.09
N ILE A 498 -21.81 -4.03 -12.85
CA ILE A 498 -21.17 -3.18 -11.83
C ILE A 498 -19.81 -3.77 -11.43
N GLY A 499 -19.76 -5.07 -11.13
CA GLY A 499 -18.53 -5.77 -10.77
C GLY A 499 -17.45 -5.71 -11.86
N GLU A 500 -17.82 -5.93 -13.13
CA GLU A 500 -16.88 -5.83 -14.26
C GLU A 500 -16.34 -4.42 -14.45
N THR A 501 -17.20 -3.40 -14.30
CA THR A 501 -16.80 -1.99 -14.40
C THR A 501 -15.81 -1.63 -13.29
N ARG A 502 -16.10 -2.01 -12.05
CA ARG A 502 -15.22 -1.79 -10.89
C ARG A 502 -13.89 -2.54 -11.02
N ALA A 503 -13.91 -3.79 -11.47
CA ALA A 503 -12.69 -4.56 -11.73
C ALA A 503 -11.80 -3.88 -12.79
N GLN A 504 -12.40 -3.34 -13.87
CA GLN A 504 -11.65 -2.60 -14.89
C GLN A 504 -11.07 -1.29 -14.35
N GLN A 505 -11.83 -0.54 -13.57
CA GLN A 505 -11.36 0.69 -12.92
C GLN A 505 -10.17 0.40 -11.99
N ALA A 506 -10.25 -0.65 -11.17
CA ALA A 506 -9.16 -1.07 -10.29
C ALA A 506 -7.88 -1.42 -11.07
N LEU A 507 -8.00 -2.17 -12.16
CA LEU A 507 -6.87 -2.51 -13.04
C LEU A 507 -6.25 -1.25 -13.70
N GLN A 508 -7.07 -0.26 -14.04
CA GLN A 508 -6.57 1.01 -14.58
C GLN A 508 -5.86 1.84 -13.51
N ALA A 509 -6.42 1.93 -12.30
CA ALA A 509 -5.80 2.63 -11.17
C ALA A 509 -4.42 2.03 -10.81
N GLN A 510 -4.34 0.71 -10.73
CA GLN A 510 -3.08 0.00 -10.43
C GLN A 510 -2.01 0.23 -11.51
N ARG A 511 -2.41 0.37 -12.78
CA ARG A 511 -1.50 0.73 -13.88
C ARG A 511 -1.08 2.21 -13.80
N GLY A 512 -2.00 3.11 -13.43
CA GLY A 512 -1.75 4.54 -13.28
C GLY A 512 -0.71 4.86 -12.20
N GLU A 513 -0.79 4.19 -11.04
CA GLU A 513 0.19 4.35 -9.96
C GLU A 513 1.61 3.94 -10.38
N LYS A 514 1.76 2.81 -11.09
CA LYS A 514 3.07 2.32 -11.54
C LYS A 514 3.74 3.19 -12.60
N THR A 515 3.01 4.10 -13.25
CA THR A 515 3.54 4.88 -14.39
C THR A 515 4.06 6.26 -13.99
N ARG A 516 3.82 6.73 -12.76
CA ARG A 516 4.38 8.00 -12.25
C ARG A 516 5.77 7.80 -11.64
N VAL A 517 6.71 7.29 -12.44
CA VAL A 517 8.13 7.36 -12.10
C VAL A 517 8.58 8.80 -12.38
N SER A 518 8.72 9.61 -11.34
CA SER A 518 9.29 10.95 -11.47
C SER A 518 10.78 10.85 -11.78
N LEU A 519 11.34 11.87 -12.45
CA LEU A 519 12.79 11.98 -12.63
C LEU A 519 13.52 12.02 -11.28
N ASP A 520 12.89 12.56 -10.24
CA ASP A 520 13.43 12.58 -8.88
C ASP A 520 13.58 11.16 -8.30
N ASN A 521 12.62 10.24 -8.54
CA ASN A 521 12.74 8.83 -8.13
C ASN A 521 13.85 8.10 -8.90
N LEU A 522 14.07 8.43 -10.18
CA LEU A 522 15.20 7.89 -10.94
C LEU A 522 16.54 8.44 -10.42
N PHE A 523 16.58 9.72 -10.02
CA PHE A 523 17.76 10.31 -9.38
C PHE A 523 18.02 9.75 -7.98
N GLU A 524 16.97 9.44 -7.21
CA GLU A 524 17.09 8.72 -5.94
C GLU A 524 17.60 7.30 -6.16
N GLN A 525 17.03 6.53 -7.10
CA GLN A 525 17.53 5.20 -7.47
C GLN A 525 18.98 5.22 -7.96
N MET A 526 19.39 6.26 -8.69
CA MET A 526 20.78 6.44 -9.10
C MET A 526 21.70 6.91 -7.96
N LYS A 527 21.19 7.66 -6.98
CA LYS A 527 21.93 8.04 -5.75
C LYS A 527 22.06 6.89 -4.77
N GLN A 528 21.10 5.96 -4.75
CA GLN A 528 21.12 4.70 -3.99
C GLN A 528 22.09 3.68 -4.58
N GLY A 529 23.11 4.11 -5.33
CA GLY A 529 24.20 3.25 -5.74
C GLY A 529 24.71 2.45 -4.55
N GLU A 530 24.82 1.14 -4.76
CA GLU A 530 25.25 0.09 -3.83
C GLU A 530 24.20 -0.51 -2.86
N MET A 531 22.94 -0.07 -2.85
CA MET A 531 21.94 -0.86 -2.11
C MET A 531 21.57 -2.13 -2.87
N LYS A 532 21.75 -3.29 -2.23
CA LYS A 532 21.35 -4.58 -2.78
C LYS A 532 19.85 -4.77 -2.55
N ASP A 533 19.12 -5.13 -3.59
CA ASP A 533 17.68 -5.45 -3.47
C ASP A 533 17.50 -6.94 -3.17
N LEU A 534 16.82 -7.27 -2.07
CA LEU A 534 16.30 -8.60 -1.79
C LEU A 534 14.87 -8.70 -2.31
N ASN A 535 14.70 -9.40 -3.43
CA ASN A 535 13.41 -9.62 -4.05
C ASN A 535 12.64 -10.74 -3.34
N VAL A 536 11.38 -10.47 -2.99
CA VAL A 536 10.53 -11.41 -2.23
C VAL A 536 9.15 -11.54 -2.90
N ILE A 537 8.65 -12.78 -2.95
CA ILE A 537 7.26 -13.10 -3.28
C ILE A 537 6.59 -13.67 -2.03
N VAL A 538 5.45 -13.13 -1.64
CA VAL A 538 4.72 -13.57 -0.44
C VAL A 538 3.42 -14.27 -0.85
N LYS A 539 3.25 -15.51 -0.40
CA LYS A 539 2.02 -16.28 -0.50
C LYS A 539 1.51 -16.62 0.87
N GLY A 540 0.23 -16.42 1.12
CA GLY A 540 -0.42 -16.71 2.40
C GLY A 540 -1.70 -17.50 2.21
N ASP A 541 -2.21 -18.05 3.30
CA ASP A 541 -3.46 -18.79 3.33
C ASP A 541 -4.68 -17.87 3.25
N VAL A 542 -4.64 -16.75 3.99
CA VAL A 542 -5.67 -15.71 3.98
C VAL A 542 -5.10 -14.35 3.58
N GLN A 543 -5.97 -13.46 3.08
CA GLN A 543 -5.60 -12.13 2.61
C GLN A 543 -4.95 -11.27 3.71
N GLY A 544 -5.51 -11.27 4.92
CA GLY A 544 -4.97 -10.47 6.02
C GLY A 544 -3.56 -10.88 6.42
N SER A 545 -3.22 -12.18 6.38
CA SER A 545 -1.87 -12.66 6.71
C SER A 545 -0.84 -12.23 5.68
N VAL A 546 -1.21 -12.22 4.39
CA VAL A 546 -0.34 -11.72 3.31
C VAL A 546 -0.05 -10.22 3.52
N GLU A 547 -1.06 -9.43 3.84
CA GLU A 547 -0.92 -8.00 4.14
C GLU A 547 -0.02 -7.76 5.35
N ALA A 548 -0.21 -8.53 6.42
CA ALA A 548 0.56 -8.41 7.65
C ALA A 548 2.03 -8.78 7.45
N VAL A 549 2.30 -9.89 6.74
CA VAL A 549 3.68 -10.31 6.41
C VAL A 549 4.34 -9.27 5.51
N ALA A 550 3.68 -8.82 4.46
CA ALA A 550 4.21 -7.80 3.56
C ALA A 550 4.53 -6.48 4.29
N ALA A 551 3.60 -5.99 5.11
CA ALA A 551 3.80 -4.78 5.90
C ALA A 551 4.92 -4.92 6.94
N SER A 552 5.10 -6.11 7.52
CA SER A 552 6.16 -6.37 8.49
C SER A 552 7.53 -6.43 7.84
N LEU A 553 7.64 -7.06 6.66
CA LEU A 553 8.87 -7.10 5.89
C LEU A 553 9.32 -5.70 5.46
N LEU A 554 8.40 -4.83 5.05
CA LEU A 554 8.73 -3.44 4.69
C LEU A 554 9.20 -2.57 5.86
N LYS A 555 8.96 -2.98 7.11
CA LYS A 555 9.46 -2.28 8.31
C LYS A 555 10.89 -2.69 8.67
N ILE A 556 11.38 -3.81 8.16
CA ILE A 556 12.76 -4.25 8.38
C ILE A 556 13.67 -3.27 7.64
N ALA A 557 14.57 -2.63 8.39
CA ALA A 557 15.53 -1.69 7.84
C ALA A 557 16.93 -2.17 8.21
N VAL A 558 17.64 -2.72 7.21
CA VAL A 558 19.05 -3.06 7.31
C VAL A 558 19.82 -2.10 6.40
N GLU A 559 20.85 -1.44 6.95
CA GLU A 559 21.67 -0.52 6.16
C GLU A 559 22.34 -1.27 5.01
N GLY A 560 22.16 -0.81 3.77
CA GLY A 560 22.80 -1.38 2.57
C GLY A 560 21.97 -2.45 1.82
N VAL A 561 20.84 -2.92 2.37
CA VAL A 561 19.94 -3.86 1.69
C VAL A 561 18.49 -3.39 1.77
N ASN A 562 17.78 -3.46 0.65
CA ASN A 562 16.37 -3.08 0.57
C ASN A 562 15.48 -4.29 0.23
N ILE A 563 14.33 -4.42 0.88
CA ILE A 563 13.36 -5.48 0.56
C ILE A 563 12.40 -4.98 -0.52
N LYS A 564 12.27 -5.76 -1.61
CA LYS A 564 11.33 -5.48 -2.68
C LYS A 564 10.33 -6.62 -2.84
N ILE A 565 9.07 -6.32 -2.49
CA ILE A 565 7.96 -7.27 -2.67
C ILE A 565 7.49 -7.20 -4.12
N ILE A 566 7.73 -8.25 -4.89
CA ILE A 566 7.39 -8.33 -6.32
C ILE A 566 5.92 -8.68 -6.51
N HIS A 567 5.45 -9.66 -5.74
CA HIS A 567 4.10 -10.18 -5.86
C HIS A 567 3.60 -10.69 -4.51
N THR A 568 2.34 -10.38 -4.22
CA THR A 568 1.59 -10.87 -3.08
C THR A 568 0.32 -11.51 -3.58
N ALA A 569 -0.01 -12.69 -3.07
CA ALA A 569 -1.24 -13.37 -3.43
C ALA A 569 -1.64 -14.41 -2.38
N VAL A 570 -2.91 -14.79 -2.42
CA VAL A 570 -3.49 -15.77 -1.49
C VAL A 570 -3.57 -17.14 -2.16
N GLY A 571 -3.40 -18.19 -1.37
CA GLY A 571 -3.47 -19.58 -1.80
C GLY A 571 -2.12 -20.27 -1.92
N ALA A 572 -2.19 -21.55 -2.34
CA ALA A 572 -1.01 -22.39 -2.49
C ALA A 572 0.00 -21.82 -3.51
N ILE A 573 1.28 -22.14 -3.31
CA ILE A 573 2.35 -21.71 -4.22
C ILE A 573 2.23 -22.52 -5.52
N THR A 574 2.10 -21.80 -6.64
CA THR A 574 1.89 -22.36 -7.98
C THR A 574 3.18 -22.34 -8.80
N GLU A 575 3.19 -23.06 -9.93
CA GLU A 575 4.32 -23.06 -10.86
C GLU A 575 4.61 -21.66 -11.42
N SER A 576 3.56 -20.87 -11.70
CA SER A 576 3.69 -19.48 -12.16
C SER A 576 4.47 -18.63 -11.17
N ASP A 577 4.27 -18.82 -9.86
CA ASP A 577 4.97 -18.07 -8.82
C ASP A 577 6.47 -18.41 -8.81
N ILE A 578 6.81 -19.68 -9.02
CA ILE A 578 8.20 -20.13 -9.13
C ILE A 578 8.86 -19.57 -10.39
N THR A 579 8.16 -19.56 -11.52
CA THR A 579 8.72 -18.97 -12.76
C THR A 579 8.95 -17.46 -12.63
N LEU A 580 8.07 -16.75 -11.93
CA LEU A 580 8.24 -15.33 -11.63
C LEU A 580 9.42 -15.09 -10.69
N ALA A 581 9.58 -15.97 -9.68
CA ALA A 581 10.69 -15.94 -8.74
C ALA A 581 12.03 -16.16 -9.46
N ALA A 582 12.13 -17.17 -10.32
CA ALA A 582 13.32 -17.46 -11.12
C ALA A 582 13.69 -16.29 -12.04
N ALA A 583 12.69 -15.71 -12.72
CA ALA A 583 12.92 -14.58 -13.63
C ALA A 583 13.38 -13.30 -12.90
N SER A 584 13.01 -13.14 -11.64
CA SER A 584 13.29 -11.93 -10.85
C SER A 584 14.36 -12.13 -9.77
N ASN A 585 14.97 -13.32 -9.70
CA ASN A 585 15.86 -13.75 -8.63
C ASN A 585 15.27 -13.48 -7.23
N ALA A 586 14.04 -13.94 -7.00
CA ALA A 586 13.29 -13.68 -5.78
C ALA A 586 13.14 -14.94 -4.92
N ILE A 587 13.09 -14.75 -3.61
CA ILE A 587 12.76 -15.80 -2.64
C ILE A 587 11.23 -15.89 -2.50
N VAL A 588 10.70 -17.10 -2.44
CA VAL A 588 9.26 -17.32 -2.22
C VAL A 588 9.00 -17.65 -0.76
N ILE A 589 8.22 -16.82 -0.08
CA ILE A 589 7.76 -17.02 1.29
C ILE A 589 6.33 -17.55 1.27
N GLY A 590 6.13 -18.75 1.80
CA GLY A 590 4.82 -19.34 2.05
C GLY A 590 4.43 -19.25 3.51
N PHE A 591 3.41 -18.45 3.83
CA PHE A 591 2.84 -18.33 5.17
C PHE A 591 1.59 -19.20 5.31
N ASN A 592 1.68 -20.25 6.14
CA ASN A 592 0.67 -21.28 6.33
C ASN A 592 0.18 -22.01 5.05
N VAL A 593 0.87 -21.81 3.92
CA VAL A 593 0.60 -22.46 2.65
C VAL A 593 1.70 -23.44 2.26
N ARG A 594 1.38 -24.33 1.33
CA ARG A 594 2.33 -25.30 0.77
C ARG A 594 2.39 -25.19 -0.75
N PRO A 595 3.53 -25.49 -1.36
CA PRO A 595 3.64 -25.57 -2.81
C PRO A 595 2.92 -26.79 -3.35
N ASP A 596 2.33 -26.64 -4.53
CA ASP A 596 1.78 -27.74 -5.29
C ASP A 596 2.86 -28.68 -5.82
N ALA A 597 2.47 -29.89 -6.20
CA ALA A 597 3.42 -30.91 -6.70
C ALA A 597 4.19 -30.46 -7.95
N ASN A 598 3.59 -29.61 -8.78
CA ASN A 598 4.26 -29.00 -9.94
C ASN A 598 5.20 -27.88 -9.49
N ALA A 599 4.75 -27.00 -8.60
CA ALA A 599 5.55 -25.91 -8.06
C ALA A 599 6.81 -26.41 -7.35
N LYS A 600 6.70 -27.49 -6.56
CA LYS A 600 7.86 -28.10 -5.90
C LYS A 600 8.90 -28.60 -6.89
N ARG A 601 8.47 -29.31 -7.94
CA ARG A 601 9.38 -29.80 -8.99
C ARG A 601 10.02 -28.65 -9.78
N ALA A 602 9.26 -27.60 -10.06
CA ALA A 602 9.79 -26.40 -10.71
C ALA A 602 10.80 -25.68 -9.83
N ALA A 603 10.55 -25.57 -8.51
CA ALA A 603 11.48 -24.93 -7.57
C ALA A 603 12.82 -25.68 -7.51
N ASP A 604 12.78 -27.02 -7.45
CA ASP A 604 13.99 -27.85 -7.46
C ASP A 604 14.76 -27.74 -8.79
N ALA A 605 14.06 -27.59 -9.92
CA ALA A 605 14.66 -27.50 -11.26
C ALA A 605 15.29 -26.13 -11.53
N GLU A 606 14.58 -25.05 -11.17
CA GLU A 606 15.02 -23.66 -11.36
C GLU A 606 15.88 -23.15 -10.19
N GLN A 607 16.11 -23.97 -9.16
CA GLN A 607 16.86 -23.64 -7.94
C GLN A 607 16.32 -22.40 -7.20
N VAL A 608 14.99 -22.29 -7.13
CA VAL A 608 14.31 -21.21 -6.40
C VAL A 608 14.12 -21.59 -4.94
N ASP A 609 14.56 -20.73 -4.03
CA ASP A 609 14.35 -20.90 -2.60
C ASP A 609 12.90 -20.67 -2.20
N VAL A 610 12.28 -21.71 -1.63
CA VAL A 610 10.91 -21.67 -1.08
C VAL A 610 10.96 -21.86 0.42
N ARG A 611 10.62 -20.81 1.18
CA ARG A 611 10.64 -20.78 2.65
C ARG A 611 9.22 -20.87 3.20
N LEU A 612 8.95 -21.86 4.05
CA LEU A 612 7.61 -22.13 4.57
C LEU A 612 7.57 -21.83 6.07
N HIS A 613 6.66 -20.94 6.46
CA HIS A 613 6.53 -20.49 7.83
C HIS A 613 5.08 -20.57 8.31
N ARG A 614 4.93 -20.62 9.63
CA ARG A 614 3.63 -20.58 10.34
C ARG A 614 3.57 -19.50 11.41
N ILE A 615 4.68 -18.79 11.63
CA ILE A 615 4.84 -17.79 12.67
C ILE A 615 5.57 -16.61 12.02
N ILE A 616 4.98 -15.42 12.10
CA ILE A 616 5.44 -14.23 11.38
C ILE A 616 6.84 -13.79 11.82
N TYR A 617 7.18 -13.91 13.11
CA TYR A 617 8.51 -13.57 13.64
C TYR A 617 9.64 -14.38 13.00
N LYS A 618 9.41 -15.68 12.78
CA LYS A 618 10.42 -16.53 12.14
C LYS A 618 10.69 -16.11 10.69
N VAL A 619 9.68 -15.53 10.02
CA VAL A 619 9.86 -14.96 8.68
C VAL A 619 10.75 -13.72 8.76
N ILE A 620 10.46 -12.83 9.71
CA ILE A 620 11.21 -11.58 9.92
C ILE A 620 12.67 -11.90 10.24
N GLU A 621 12.92 -12.77 11.22
CA GLU A 621 14.27 -13.19 11.63
C GLU A 621 15.07 -13.83 10.49
N GLU A 622 14.45 -14.73 9.71
CA GLU A 622 15.13 -15.39 8.59
C GLU A 622 15.43 -14.43 7.44
N ILE A 623 14.54 -13.47 7.16
CA ILE A 623 14.78 -12.44 6.13
C ILE A 623 15.82 -11.43 6.60
N GLU A 624 15.81 -11.02 7.86
CA GLU A 624 16.84 -10.15 8.44
C GLU A 624 18.23 -10.80 8.34
N ALA A 625 18.34 -12.08 8.73
CA ALA A 625 19.58 -12.85 8.57
C ALA A 625 20.01 -13.00 7.09
N ALA A 626 19.05 -13.15 6.17
CA ALA A 626 19.36 -13.19 4.73
C ALA A 626 19.87 -11.84 4.21
N MET A 627 19.33 -10.72 4.71
CA MET A 627 19.80 -9.38 4.39
C MET A 627 21.21 -9.13 4.93
N GLU A 628 21.50 -9.53 6.16
CA GLU A 628 22.85 -9.45 6.73
C GLU A 628 23.86 -10.27 5.92
N GLY A 629 23.47 -11.48 5.48
CA GLY A 629 24.32 -12.32 4.63
C GLY A 629 24.57 -11.77 3.22
N LEU A 630 23.77 -10.80 2.75
CA LEU A 630 23.98 -10.11 1.48
C LEU A 630 24.97 -8.95 1.58
N LEU A 631 25.27 -8.46 2.79
CA LEU A 631 26.19 -7.36 3.00
C LEU A 631 27.63 -7.78 2.73
N ASP A 632 28.39 -6.87 2.13
CA ASP A 632 29.83 -7.07 1.97
C ASP A 632 30.52 -6.84 3.32
N PRO A 633 31.54 -7.63 3.68
CA PRO A 633 32.22 -7.49 4.96
C PRO A 633 32.97 -6.15 5.05
N GLU A 634 32.95 -5.53 6.23
CA GLU A 634 33.71 -4.31 6.49
C GLU A 634 35.16 -4.63 6.83
N PHE A 635 36.09 -3.85 6.28
CA PHE A 635 37.51 -3.99 6.57
C PHE A 635 37.99 -2.83 7.42
N GLU A 636 38.55 -3.10 8.60
CA GLU A 636 39.23 -2.09 9.42
C GLU A 636 40.73 -2.21 9.25
N GLU A 637 41.39 -1.06 9.19
CA GLU A 637 42.83 -0.98 9.16
C GLU A 637 43.41 -1.23 10.56
N LYS A 638 44.18 -2.30 10.69
CA LYS A 638 44.93 -2.58 11.91
C LYS A 638 46.41 -2.41 11.67
N VAL A 639 47.01 -1.48 12.41
CA VAL A 639 48.46 -1.31 12.44
C VAL A 639 49.10 -2.51 13.14
N ILE A 640 49.96 -3.23 12.42
CA ILE A 640 50.60 -4.46 12.91
C ILE A 640 52.02 -4.22 13.45
N GLY A 641 52.66 -3.11 13.08
CA GLY A 641 53.99 -2.77 13.57
C GLY A 641 54.58 -1.50 12.95
N GLN A 642 55.64 -1.01 13.58
CA GLN A 642 56.39 0.17 13.13
C GLN A 642 57.89 -0.13 13.07
N ALA A 643 58.56 0.36 12.02
CA ALA A 643 59.98 0.20 11.80
C ALA A 643 60.64 1.52 11.38
N GLU A 644 61.72 1.91 12.05
CA GLU A 644 62.45 3.15 11.75
C GLU A 644 63.58 2.89 10.76
N VAL A 645 63.71 3.77 9.76
CA VAL A 645 64.77 3.73 8.77
C VAL A 645 66.05 4.29 9.36
N ARG A 646 67.07 3.43 9.49
CA ARG A 646 68.39 3.83 10.01
C ARG A 646 69.39 4.16 8.92
N GLN A 647 69.33 3.43 7.81
CA GLN A 647 70.22 3.63 6.67
C GLN A 647 69.48 3.37 5.37
N THR A 648 69.90 4.03 4.30
CA THR A 648 69.34 3.80 2.96
C THR A 648 70.43 3.35 1.98
N PHE A 649 70.13 2.31 1.21
CA PHE A 649 71.04 1.74 0.22
C PHE A 649 70.43 1.87 -1.16
N LYS A 650 71.15 2.46 -2.12
CA LYS A 650 70.68 2.58 -3.50
C LYS A 650 71.26 1.46 -4.36
N VAL A 651 70.40 0.63 -4.95
CA VAL A 651 70.80 -0.48 -5.82
C VAL A 651 70.14 -0.31 -7.19
N SER A 652 70.96 -0.23 -8.25
CA SER A 652 70.52 0.16 -9.61
C SER A 652 69.42 -0.70 -10.25
N LYS A 653 69.15 -1.91 -9.74
CA LYS A 653 68.10 -2.82 -10.26
C LYS A 653 66.85 -2.93 -9.38
N VAL A 654 66.91 -2.49 -8.12
CA VAL A 654 65.87 -2.75 -7.10
C VAL A 654 65.31 -1.45 -6.52
N GLY A 655 66.03 -0.33 -6.62
CA GLY A 655 65.61 0.96 -6.05
C GLY A 655 66.31 1.28 -4.74
N THR A 656 65.67 2.12 -3.91
CA THR A 656 66.16 2.46 -2.57
C THR A 656 65.71 1.38 -1.57
N ILE A 657 66.67 0.64 -1.02
CA ILE A 657 66.45 -0.32 0.06
C ILE A 657 66.65 0.41 1.39
N ALA A 658 65.62 0.43 2.22
CA ALA A 658 65.68 1.00 3.56
C ALA A 658 66.13 -0.08 4.55
N GLY A 659 67.29 0.11 5.17
CA GLY A 659 67.73 -0.64 6.33
C GLY A 659 67.00 -0.14 7.56
N SER A 660 66.00 -0.90 8.00
CA SER A 660 65.06 -0.52 9.04
C SER A 660 65.16 -1.41 10.28
N TYR A 661 64.86 -0.84 11.43
CA TYR A 661 64.80 -1.53 12.71
C TYR A 661 63.36 -1.54 13.23
N VAL A 662 62.81 -2.72 13.52
CA VAL A 662 61.43 -2.83 14.00
C VAL A 662 61.34 -2.38 15.46
N ILE A 663 60.69 -1.25 15.69
CA ILE A 663 60.51 -0.64 17.02
C ILE A 663 59.35 -1.30 17.74
N GLU A 664 58.27 -1.59 17.03
CA GLU A 664 57.03 -2.07 17.60
C GLU A 664 56.33 -3.08 16.69
N GLY A 665 55.65 -4.06 17.31
CA GLY A 665 54.89 -5.09 16.59
C GLY A 665 55.76 -5.95 15.67
N LYS A 666 55.25 -6.21 14.47
CA LYS A 666 55.94 -6.97 13.43
C LYS A 666 55.63 -6.40 12.04
N ILE A 667 56.57 -6.55 11.13
CA ILE A 667 56.39 -6.20 9.71
C ILE A 667 56.21 -7.50 8.93
N THR A 668 55.11 -7.64 8.21
CA THR A 668 54.85 -8.78 7.33
C THR A 668 55.09 -8.42 5.88
N ARG A 669 55.37 -9.39 5.02
CA ARG A 669 55.59 -9.13 3.59
C ARG A 669 54.32 -8.66 2.88
N ASP A 670 53.15 -9.16 3.31
CA ASP A 670 51.87 -8.93 2.63
C ASP A 670 51.09 -7.73 3.20
N SER A 671 51.68 -6.96 4.13
CA SER A 671 51.03 -5.77 4.70
C SER A 671 51.20 -4.53 3.83
N GLY A 672 50.19 -3.65 3.86
CA GLY A 672 50.32 -2.28 3.40
C GLY A 672 51.32 -1.51 4.28
N ILE A 673 51.94 -0.47 3.73
CA ILE A 673 52.95 0.33 4.42
C ILE A 673 52.71 1.82 4.21
N ARG A 674 52.75 2.58 5.30
CA ARG A 674 52.80 4.03 5.30
C ARG A 674 54.20 4.48 5.69
N LEU A 675 54.74 5.41 4.91
CA LEU A 675 55.98 6.09 5.24
C LEU A 675 55.63 7.42 5.92
N LEU A 676 56.05 7.57 7.17
CA LEU A 676 55.88 8.78 7.97
C LEU A 676 57.22 9.51 8.10
N ARG A 677 57.19 10.83 7.94
CA ARG A 677 58.34 11.73 8.18
C ARG A 677 57.87 12.85 9.09
N ASP A 678 58.51 13.01 10.24
CA ASP A 678 58.14 13.99 11.27
C ASP A 678 56.65 13.91 11.69
N GLY A 679 56.06 12.70 11.65
CA GLY A 679 54.65 12.45 11.98
C GLY A 679 53.66 12.70 10.85
N VAL A 680 54.11 13.05 9.64
CA VAL A 680 53.25 13.25 8.46
C VAL A 680 53.39 12.07 7.49
N VAL A 681 52.27 11.54 6.99
CA VAL A 681 52.26 10.48 5.97
C VAL A 681 52.74 11.06 4.63
N ILE A 682 53.89 10.60 4.17
CA ILE A 682 54.51 11.02 2.90
C ILE A 682 54.08 10.12 1.76
N PHE A 683 53.90 8.83 2.03
CA PHE A 683 53.51 7.85 1.04
C PHE A 683 52.74 6.70 1.69
N GLU A 684 51.77 6.17 0.96
CA GLU A 684 51.01 4.98 1.31
C GLU A 684 51.02 4.02 0.11
N GLY A 685 51.35 2.75 0.35
CA GLY A 685 51.39 1.76 -0.70
C GLY A 685 51.70 0.36 -0.18
N GLU A 686 52.13 -0.51 -1.09
CA GLU A 686 52.44 -1.91 -0.78
C GLU A 686 53.95 -2.11 -0.60
N LEU A 687 54.31 -3.05 0.28
CA LEU A 687 55.67 -3.51 0.46
C LEU A 687 56.08 -4.40 -0.74
N ASP A 688 57.21 -4.11 -1.37
CA ASP A 688 57.70 -4.87 -2.54
C ASP A 688 58.55 -6.08 -2.11
N THR A 689 59.58 -5.83 -1.29
CA THR A 689 60.41 -6.89 -0.72
C THR A 689 60.77 -6.64 0.73
N LEU A 690 60.66 -7.70 1.54
CA LEU A 690 61.07 -7.75 2.94
C LEU A 690 62.20 -8.77 3.06
N LYS A 691 63.41 -8.31 3.39
CA LYS A 691 64.58 -9.18 3.52
C LYS A 691 65.21 -9.05 4.89
N ARG A 692 65.76 -10.14 5.40
CA ARG A 692 66.65 -10.12 6.56
C ARG A 692 68.01 -10.63 6.11
N PHE A 693 69.02 -9.77 6.18
CA PHE A 693 70.32 -10.02 5.57
C PHE A 693 70.21 -10.32 4.07
N LYS A 694 70.40 -11.58 3.66
CA LYS A 694 70.34 -12.02 2.25
C LYS A 694 69.06 -12.79 1.92
N ASP A 695 68.28 -13.16 2.93
CA ASP A 695 67.14 -14.06 2.78
C ASP A 695 65.83 -13.28 2.77
N ASP A 696 64.88 -13.72 1.95
CA ASP A 696 63.50 -13.21 1.98
C ASP A 696 62.81 -13.63 3.28
N ALA A 697 62.31 -12.66 4.03
CA ALA A 697 61.62 -12.89 5.29
C ALA A 697 60.11 -12.76 5.09
N LYS A 698 59.34 -13.71 5.65
CA LYS A 698 57.86 -13.63 5.65
C LYS A 698 57.36 -12.59 6.66
N GLU A 699 57.99 -12.55 7.83
CA GLU A 699 57.73 -11.56 8.88
C GLU A 699 59.01 -11.24 9.64
N VAL A 700 59.08 -10.03 10.18
CA VAL A 700 60.19 -9.57 11.04
C VAL A 700 59.59 -8.98 12.30
N ALA A 701 59.94 -9.57 13.45
CA ALA A 701 59.45 -9.17 14.76
C ALA A 701 60.26 -8.00 15.36
N LYS A 702 59.66 -7.35 16.36
CA LYS A 702 60.29 -6.30 17.18
C LYS A 702 61.71 -6.67 17.62
N GLY A 703 62.62 -5.69 17.51
CA GLY A 703 64.00 -5.82 17.94
C GLY A 703 64.96 -6.40 16.90
N TYR A 704 64.48 -6.72 15.70
CA TYR A 704 65.31 -7.19 14.59
C TYR A 704 65.44 -6.15 13.47
N GLU A 705 66.59 -6.19 12.79
CA GLU A 705 66.87 -5.41 11.59
C GLU A 705 66.34 -6.11 10.34
N CYS A 706 65.84 -5.32 9.39
CA CYS A 706 65.37 -5.78 8.10
C CYS A 706 65.65 -4.77 6.98
N GLY A 707 65.69 -5.24 5.75
CA GLY A 707 65.67 -4.43 4.55
C GLY A 707 64.26 -4.39 3.99
N ILE A 708 63.71 -3.19 3.85
CA ILE A 708 62.38 -2.92 3.31
C ILE A 708 62.52 -2.18 1.99
N THR A 709 61.72 -2.53 0.99
CA THR A 709 61.59 -1.80 -0.27
C THR A 709 60.11 -1.58 -0.56
N ILE A 710 59.76 -0.36 -0.98
CA ILE A 710 58.37 0.02 -1.28
C ILE A 710 58.16 -0.04 -2.79
N LYS A 711 57.01 -0.56 -3.20
CA LYS A 711 56.63 -0.63 -4.61
C LYS A 711 56.42 0.78 -5.17
N ASN A 712 57.07 1.10 -6.29
CA ASN A 712 56.95 2.39 -7.00
C ASN A 712 57.33 3.65 -6.19
N PHE A 713 58.04 3.54 -5.07
CA PHE A 713 58.47 4.68 -4.27
C PHE A 713 59.95 4.56 -3.85
N ASN A 714 60.73 5.63 -4.06
CA ASN A 714 62.19 5.62 -3.86
C ASN A 714 62.72 6.74 -2.94
N ASP A 715 61.91 7.72 -2.54
CA ASP A 715 62.34 8.86 -1.68
C ASP A 715 62.23 8.51 -0.17
N VAL A 716 62.95 7.47 0.23
CA VAL A 716 63.09 7.09 1.65
C VAL A 716 64.33 7.76 2.22
N LYS A 717 64.21 8.33 3.43
CA LYS A 717 65.30 9.01 4.14
C LYS A 717 65.55 8.37 5.50
N GLU A 718 66.75 8.58 6.02
CA GLU A 718 67.11 8.17 7.38
C GLU A 718 66.27 8.99 8.39
N GLY A 719 65.73 8.31 9.40
CA GLY A 719 64.79 8.87 10.36
C GLY A 719 63.32 8.77 9.97
N ASP A 720 62.99 8.28 8.77
CA ASP A 720 61.59 8.00 8.41
C ASP A 720 61.07 6.77 9.19
N ILE A 721 59.76 6.75 9.48
CA ILE A 721 59.09 5.62 10.15
C ILE A 721 58.17 4.92 9.16
N PHE A 722 58.36 3.61 9.02
CA PHE A 722 57.40 2.73 8.38
C PHE A 722 56.35 2.26 9.34
N GLU A 723 55.09 2.45 9.01
CA GLU A 723 53.94 1.89 9.69
C GLU A 723 53.30 0.84 8.80
N ALA A 724 53.34 -0.43 9.23
CA ALA A 724 52.72 -1.53 8.51
C ALA A 724 51.30 -1.74 9.02
N PHE A 725 50.35 -1.88 8.10
CA PHE A 725 48.94 -2.12 8.41
C PHE A 725 48.38 -3.26 7.55
N VAL A 726 47.37 -3.94 8.09
CA VAL A 726 46.63 -4.99 7.39
C VAL A 726 45.15 -4.67 7.52
N MET A 727 44.40 -4.90 6.43
CA MET A 727 42.94 -4.85 6.45
C MET A 727 42.43 -6.11 7.16
N GLU A 728 41.90 -5.96 8.37
CA GLU A 728 41.24 -7.05 9.09
C GLU A 728 39.74 -7.02 8.77
N GLU A 729 39.20 -8.16 8.35
CA GLU A 729 37.77 -8.31 8.10
C GLU A 729 37.03 -8.30 9.44
N ILE A 730 36.18 -7.30 9.65
CA ILE A 730 35.27 -7.24 10.78
C ILE A 730 33.96 -7.91 10.36
N LYS A 731 33.61 -8.97 11.08
CA LYS A 731 32.24 -9.48 11.05
C LYS A 731 31.38 -8.52 11.87
N ARG A 732 30.38 -7.91 11.24
CA ARG A 732 29.33 -7.17 11.94
C ARG A 732 28.54 -8.08 12.85
#